data_AF-A0A7W5S8A0-F1
#
_entry.id   AF-A0A7W5S8A0-F1
#
_cell.length_a   1.000
_cell.length_b   1.000
_cell.length_c   1.000
_cell.angle_alpha   90.00
_cell.angle_beta   90.00
_cell.angle_gamma   90.00
#
_symmetry.space_group_name_H-M   'P 1'
#
loop_
_entity.id
_entity.type
_entity.pdbx_description
1 polymer ?
#
loop_
_entity_poly.entity_id
_entity_poly.type
_entity_poly.pdbx_seq_one_letter_code
_entity_poly.pdbx_strand_id
1 'polypeptide(L)'
;MRPEILNPLFAETLVLKGVGPALAKPLDRLGLARVVDVAFHLPTGYVDRVPRTELMSSDAGRIIVITLTAREYRVSAGRGPTRVQATDEHGNYVSLVFFGGSSGWAKKLLPIGEARRVSGRLDEYGQELQIVHPDIVEQDEELREREPIYPLSEGLTSRRLAALTTQAVARAPDLAEWIEPGLKAKREWPGWHESLARIHADPSDAKARERLAYDEVFANQLAMTLVRADTRKRRGRALHGDRRLRGMLKLPYTLTGAQSRTVGEIEGDLAQTAPMLRLLQGDVGSGKTLVAAMAMLIAVEAGAQAAMLAPTEILARQHYETLRKTLAGLPIEVGVLTGRDKGRVREATLMALASGEIDILVGTHAIFQDAVAYKDLALVVVDEQHRFGVAQRMTLQAKGIAPPHLLAMTATPIPRTLTLAQYGEMDVSRLDEMPPGRQPIETRVISEDRLDDVVNALGRHLADGGQAYWVCPLVEESEKSDLAAAEMRAETLRARFGDKVALVHGRMKPAEKDAVMAEFSAARTAVLVATTVIEVGVDVPNATLIVIEHADRFGLAQLHQLRGRVGRGTGRSICLLMRGSSLSETSRARLALMRETNDGFRIAEEDLRLRGAGELLGTKQSGEMAFRLATPDMMADLLQCAHDDARLLIDRDGGLEGPRGQAARTALYLFDRDAGVALLRSG
;
A
#
# COMPACT_ATOMS: atom_id res chain seq x y z
N MET A 1 18.69 13.60 20.38
CA MET A 1 19.28 14.61 19.48
C MET A 1 19.88 13.87 18.28
N ARG A 2 19.83 14.45 17.05
CA ARG A 2 20.38 13.80 15.84
C ARG A 2 21.90 13.61 16.00
N PRO A 3 22.50 12.47 15.58
CA PRO A 3 23.95 12.29 15.57
C PRO A 3 24.64 13.37 14.74
N GLU A 4 25.68 14.00 15.29
CA GLU A 4 26.39 15.11 14.64
C GLU A 4 27.02 14.72 13.30
N ILE A 5 27.42 13.46 13.15
CA ILE A 5 27.98 12.90 11.91
C ILE A 5 27.05 13.09 10.71
N LEU A 6 25.73 13.18 10.93
CA LEU A 6 24.74 13.38 9.87
C LEU A 6 24.49 14.86 9.53
N ASN A 7 24.99 15.82 10.32
CA ASN A 7 24.74 17.24 10.09
C ASN A 7 25.06 17.72 8.65
N PRO A 8 26.14 17.26 7.98
CA PRO A 8 26.44 17.65 6.60
C PRO A 8 25.34 17.28 5.59
N LEU A 9 24.60 16.20 5.84
CA LEU A 9 23.53 15.70 4.98
C LEU A 9 22.18 16.36 5.27
N PHE A 10 21.94 16.81 6.50
CA PHE A 10 20.68 17.45 6.87
C PHE A 10 20.68 18.98 6.74
N ALA A 11 21.78 19.56 6.25
CA ALA A 11 21.82 20.96 5.85
C ALA A 11 20.86 21.23 4.68
N GLU A 12 20.36 22.47 4.60
CA GLU A 12 19.55 22.93 3.48
C GLU A 12 20.36 22.93 2.17
N THR A 13 19.69 22.71 1.03
CA THR A 13 20.34 22.67 -0.29
C THR A 13 21.05 23.97 -0.68
N LEU A 14 20.72 25.10 -0.04
CA LEU A 14 21.42 26.38 -0.21
C LEU A 14 22.93 26.30 0.11
N VAL A 15 23.36 25.32 0.89
CA VAL A 15 24.76 25.08 1.22
C VAL A 15 25.55 24.45 0.05
N LEU A 16 24.85 23.93 -0.97
CA LEU A 16 25.48 23.43 -2.20
C LEU A 16 25.88 24.59 -3.12
N LYS A 17 27.09 24.52 -3.68
CA LYS A 17 27.62 25.57 -4.54
C LYS A 17 26.74 25.69 -5.78
N GLY A 18 26.26 26.91 -6.02
CA GLY A 18 25.41 27.23 -7.17
C GLY A 18 23.91 27.10 -6.91
N VAL A 19 23.46 26.80 -5.70
CA VAL A 19 22.05 26.87 -5.31
C VAL A 19 21.75 28.26 -4.75
N GLY A 20 21.10 29.11 -5.55
CA GLY A 20 20.54 30.38 -5.11
C GLY A 20 19.00 30.34 -5.04
N PRO A 21 18.33 31.46 -4.69
CA PRO A 21 16.87 31.52 -4.56
C PRO A 21 16.10 31.06 -5.81
N ALA A 22 16.66 31.31 -6.99
CA ALA A 22 16.07 30.89 -8.26
C ALA A 22 16.11 29.36 -8.46
N LEU A 23 17.16 28.67 -7.98
CA LEU A 23 17.33 27.23 -8.12
C LEU A 23 16.70 26.45 -6.97
N ALA A 24 16.47 27.10 -5.83
CA ALA A 24 15.78 26.50 -4.68
C ALA A 24 14.33 26.08 -5.03
N LYS A 25 13.58 26.89 -5.80
CA LYS A 25 12.19 26.58 -6.17
C LYS A 25 12.06 25.31 -7.03
N PRO A 26 12.84 25.10 -8.11
CA PRO A 26 12.84 23.84 -8.85
C PRO A 26 13.19 22.62 -8.00
N LEU A 27 14.16 22.74 -7.07
CA LEU A 27 14.54 21.65 -6.18
C LEU A 27 13.43 21.33 -5.18
N ASP A 28 12.78 22.33 -4.61
CA ASP A 28 11.65 22.18 -3.68
C ASP A 28 10.45 21.49 -4.34
N ARG A 29 10.17 21.80 -5.63
CA ARG A 29 9.15 21.07 -6.42
C ARG A 29 9.45 19.58 -6.57
N LEU A 30 10.72 19.18 -6.53
CA LEU A 30 11.14 17.77 -6.54
C LEU A 30 11.20 17.17 -5.13
N GLY A 31 10.88 17.94 -4.08
CA GLY A 31 11.02 17.53 -2.68
C GLY A 31 12.47 17.52 -2.18
N LEU A 32 13.39 18.22 -2.87
CA LEU A 32 14.82 18.23 -2.57
C LEU A 32 15.20 19.44 -1.71
N ALA A 33 14.76 19.42 -0.44
CA ALA A 33 15.00 20.53 0.49
C ALA A 33 16.36 20.45 1.19
N ARG A 34 16.88 19.24 1.44
CA ARG A 34 18.13 18.99 2.17
C ARG A 34 19.15 18.27 1.30
N VAL A 35 20.41 18.30 1.72
CA VAL A 35 21.51 17.61 1.01
C VAL A 35 21.25 16.09 0.90
N VAL A 36 20.68 15.47 1.94
CA VAL A 36 20.29 14.05 1.93
C VAL A 36 19.22 13.75 0.89
N ASP A 37 18.29 14.67 0.66
CA ASP A 37 17.23 14.48 -0.33
C ASP A 37 17.85 14.48 -1.74
N VAL A 38 18.83 15.35 -2.01
CA VAL A 38 19.60 15.38 -3.27
C VAL A 38 20.46 14.12 -3.45
N ALA A 39 21.07 13.62 -2.37
CA ALA A 39 21.82 12.36 -2.39
C ALA A 39 20.92 11.15 -2.65
N PHE A 40 19.69 11.15 -2.14
CA PHE A 40 18.72 10.07 -2.37
C PHE A 40 17.90 10.23 -3.66
N HIS A 41 18.15 11.28 -4.44
CA HIS A 41 17.53 11.48 -5.75
C HIS A 41 18.24 10.62 -6.80
N LEU A 42 17.91 9.32 -6.80
CA LEU A 42 18.58 8.34 -7.64
C LEU A 42 18.28 8.52 -9.14
N PRO A 43 19.21 8.16 -10.02
CA PRO A 43 18.98 8.18 -11.45
C PRO A 43 18.00 7.07 -11.87
N THR A 44 17.10 7.40 -12.80
CA THR A 44 16.09 6.48 -13.37
C THR A 44 16.55 5.78 -14.64
N GLY A 45 17.63 6.26 -15.24
CA GLY A 45 18.24 5.68 -16.43
C GLY A 45 19.64 6.21 -16.65
N TYR A 46 20.23 5.86 -17.79
CA TYR A 46 21.53 6.34 -18.19
C TYR A 46 21.61 6.48 -19.71
N VAL A 47 22.53 7.33 -20.15
CA VAL A 47 22.95 7.44 -21.55
C VAL A 47 24.37 6.93 -21.65
N ASP A 48 24.58 5.87 -22.43
CA ASP A 48 25.92 5.45 -22.84
C ASP A 48 26.41 6.41 -23.92
N ARG A 49 27.51 7.12 -23.65
CA ARG A 49 28.21 7.96 -24.61
C ARG A 49 29.51 7.28 -24.99
N VAL A 50 29.58 6.77 -26.22
CA VAL A 50 30.75 6.02 -26.68
C VAL A 50 31.74 6.98 -27.35
N PRO A 51 32.95 7.17 -26.80
CA PRO A 51 33.98 7.96 -27.46
C PRO A 51 34.45 7.24 -28.74
N ARG A 52 34.49 7.97 -29.86
CA ARG A 52 34.96 7.45 -31.15
C ARG A 52 35.94 8.41 -31.79
N THR A 53 36.96 7.84 -32.42
CA THR A 53 37.95 8.54 -33.26
C THR A 53 37.62 8.41 -34.74
N GLU A 54 36.79 7.42 -35.11
CA GLU A 54 36.39 7.10 -36.47
C GLU A 54 34.87 6.88 -36.54
N LEU A 55 34.23 7.43 -37.58
CA LEU A 55 32.83 7.19 -37.90
C LEU A 55 32.67 5.79 -38.51
N MET A 56 31.92 4.93 -37.83
CA MET A 56 31.64 3.57 -38.29
C MET A 56 30.13 3.34 -38.39
N SER A 57 29.66 2.72 -39.48
CA SER A 57 28.24 2.33 -39.62
C SER A 57 27.79 1.34 -38.55
N SER A 58 28.70 0.57 -37.96
CA SER A 58 28.42 -0.35 -36.85
C SER A 58 28.00 0.37 -35.55
N ASP A 59 28.23 1.68 -35.44
CA ASP A 59 27.76 2.50 -34.32
C ASP A 59 26.38 3.14 -34.58
N ALA A 60 25.74 2.86 -35.72
CA ALA A 60 24.38 3.32 -35.99
C ALA A 60 23.40 2.84 -34.89
N GLY A 61 22.56 3.76 -34.42
CA GLY A 61 21.66 3.60 -33.28
C GLY A 61 22.26 3.92 -31.91
N ARG A 62 23.56 4.21 -31.80
CA ARG A 62 24.23 4.57 -30.53
C ARG A 62 24.47 6.07 -30.42
N ILE A 63 24.59 6.55 -29.18
CA ILE A 63 25.05 7.92 -28.91
C ILE A 63 26.57 7.90 -28.85
N ILE A 64 27.20 8.57 -29.81
CA ILE A 64 28.65 8.66 -29.91
C ILE A 64 29.12 10.05 -29.54
N VAL A 65 30.38 10.14 -29.11
CA VAL A 65 31.08 11.42 -28.98
C VAL A 65 32.33 11.37 -29.84
N ILE A 66 32.39 12.27 -30.83
CA ILE A 66 33.44 12.27 -31.86
C ILE A 66 33.85 13.69 -32.22
N THR A 67 35.13 13.88 -32.54
CA THR A 67 35.64 15.15 -33.07
C THR A 67 35.31 15.24 -34.55
N LEU A 68 34.55 16.26 -34.94
CA LEU A 68 34.13 16.49 -36.32
C LEU A 68 34.54 17.88 -36.78
N THR A 69 35.02 17.96 -38.02
CA THR A 69 35.33 19.23 -38.69
C THR A 69 34.25 19.56 -39.70
N ALA A 70 33.56 20.68 -39.53
CA ALA A 70 32.53 21.12 -40.47
C ALA A 70 33.15 21.51 -41.82
N ARG A 71 32.55 21.04 -42.91
CA ARG A 71 33.03 21.26 -44.29
C ARG A 71 32.08 22.12 -45.11
N GLU A 72 30.80 21.79 -45.10
CA GLU A 72 29.80 22.43 -45.96
C GLU A 72 28.47 22.61 -45.21
N TYR A 73 27.79 23.73 -45.45
CA TYR A 73 26.40 23.92 -45.02
C TYR A 73 25.44 23.67 -46.18
N ARG A 74 24.47 22.78 -46.00
CA ARG A 74 23.36 22.59 -46.94
C ARG A 74 22.07 23.07 -46.29
N VAL A 75 21.50 24.14 -46.83
CA VAL A 75 20.23 24.69 -46.37
C VAL A 75 19.14 24.25 -47.34
N SER A 76 18.12 23.54 -46.85
CA SER A 76 16.96 23.17 -47.66
C SER A 76 16.10 24.42 -47.95
N ALA A 77 15.53 24.51 -49.15
CA ALA A 77 14.59 25.59 -49.48
C ALA A 77 13.30 25.48 -48.63
N GLY A 78 12.78 26.61 -48.13
CA GLY A 78 11.55 26.64 -47.32
C GLY A 78 11.76 26.27 -45.84
N ARG A 79 10.82 25.48 -45.25
CA ARG A 79 10.88 25.03 -43.84
C ARG A 79 11.69 23.74 -43.62
N GLY A 80 12.53 23.34 -44.59
CA GLY A 80 13.33 22.12 -44.50
C GLY A 80 14.47 22.22 -43.48
N PRO A 81 15.07 21.07 -43.08
CA PRO A 81 16.16 21.05 -42.11
C PRO A 81 17.44 21.69 -42.68
N THR A 82 18.25 22.25 -41.77
CA THR A 82 19.62 22.68 -42.06
C THR A 82 20.56 21.50 -41.83
N ARG A 83 21.41 21.19 -42.80
CA ARG A 83 22.47 20.18 -42.69
C ARG A 83 23.84 20.82 -42.64
N VAL A 84 24.70 20.32 -41.76
CA VAL A 84 26.14 20.59 -41.77
C VAL A 84 26.84 19.29 -42.11
N GLN A 85 27.51 19.25 -43.26
CA GLN A 85 28.39 18.13 -43.61
C GLN A 85 29.69 18.28 -42.84
N ALA A 86 30.07 17.26 -42.09
CA ALA A 86 31.29 17.24 -41.30
C ALA A 86 32.08 15.96 -41.57
N THR A 87 33.39 16.02 -41.33
CA THR A 87 34.27 14.85 -41.42
C THR A 87 34.95 14.55 -40.09
N ASP A 88 35.19 13.28 -39.80
CA ASP A 88 36.11 12.89 -38.72
C ASP A 88 37.59 13.12 -39.12
N GLU A 89 38.51 12.69 -38.26
CA GLU A 89 39.96 12.78 -38.49
C GLU A 89 40.45 11.84 -39.61
N HIS A 90 39.67 10.82 -39.94
CA HIS A 90 39.98 9.80 -40.96
C HIS A 90 39.40 10.15 -42.34
N GLY A 91 38.58 11.20 -42.43
CA GLY A 91 37.97 11.69 -43.66
C GLY A 91 36.59 11.09 -43.97
N ASN A 92 36.00 10.35 -43.03
CA ASN A 92 34.64 9.82 -43.18
C ASN A 92 33.61 10.94 -42.99
N TYR A 93 32.49 10.89 -43.73
CA TYR A 93 31.48 11.95 -43.73
C TYR A 93 30.28 11.62 -42.85
N VAL A 94 29.75 12.66 -42.18
CA VAL A 94 28.48 12.61 -41.43
C VAL A 94 27.69 13.90 -41.63
N SER A 95 26.37 13.75 -41.69
CA SER A 95 25.44 14.87 -41.81
C SER A 95 24.85 15.26 -40.47
N LEU A 96 25.15 16.47 -39.98
CA LEU A 96 24.57 17.02 -38.75
C LEU A 96 23.28 17.78 -39.10
N VAL A 97 22.13 17.29 -38.63
CA VAL A 97 20.80 17.76 -39.06
C VAL A 97 20.12 18.57 -37.96
N PHE A 98 19.63 19.76 -38.29
CA PHE A 98 18.91 20.66 -37.38
C PHE A 98 17.52 20.99 -37.96
N PHE A 99 16.45 20.64 -37.24
CA PHE A 99 15.07 21.01 -37.59
C PHE A 99 14.63 22.32 -36.91
N GLY A 100 13.76 23.09 -37.57
CA GLY A 100 13.14 24.31 -37.02
C GLY A 100 13.98 25.59 -37.15
N GLY A 101 13.75 26.37 -38.23
CA GLY A 101 13.99 27.83 -38.38
C GLY A 101 15.34 28.48 -38.00
N SER A 102 16.29 27.74 -37.46
CA SER A 102 17.46 28.24 -36.72
C SER A 102 18.77 28.00 -37.48
N SER A 103 18.76 28.16 -38.81
CA SER A 103 19.94 27.93 -39.66
C SER A 103 21.18 28.73 -39.23
N GLY A 104 20.99 29.88 -38.57
CA GLY A 104 22.07 30.70 -38.01
C GLY A 104 22.74 30.12 -36.75
N TRP A 105 22.01 29.33 -35.94
CA TRP A 105 22.53 28.72 -34.72
C TRP A 105 23.54 27.60 -35.02
N ALA A 106 23.22 26.73 -35.99
CA ALA A 106 24.11 25.66 -36.43
C ALA A 106 25.44 26.20 -36.98
N LYS A 107 25.40 27.29 -37.78
CA LYS A 107 26.61 27.93 -38.34
C LYS A 107 27.50 28.54 -37.26
N LYS A 108 26.91 29.07 -36.19
CA LYS A 108 27.65 29.63 -35.05
C LYS A 108 28.32 28.54 -34.20
N LEU A 109 27.62 27.42 -34.00
CA LEU A 109 28.12 26.29 -33.21
C LEU A 109 29.21 25.48 -33.94
N LEU A 110 29.12 25.38 -35.27
CA LEU A 110 29.99 24.55 -36.10
C LEU A 110 30.59 25.38 -37.26
N PRO A 111 31.57 26.25 -37.00
CA PRO A 111 32.26 27.02 -38.05
C PRO A 111 32.99 26.11 -39.03
N ILE A 112 32.95 26.43 -40.33
CA ILE A 112 33.66 25.65 -41.36
C ILE A 112 35.17 25.66 -41.06
N GLY A 113 35.79 24.48 -41.10
CA GLY A 113 37.22 24.29 -40.89
C GLY A 113 37.64 24.17 -39.42
N GLU A 114 36.75 24.40 -38.46
CA GLU A 114 37.03 24.20 -37.04
C GLU A 114 36.60 22.80 -36.60
N ALA A 115 37.50 22.09 -35.91
CA ALA A 115 37.19 20.82 -35.26
C ALA A 115 36.40 21.08 -33.97
N ARG A 116 35.25 20.44 -33.84
CA ARG A 116 34.38 20.52 -32.65
C ARG A 116 34.06 19.11 -32.18
N ARG A 117 34.03 18.92 -30.87
CA ARG A 117 33.60 17.65 -30.27
C ARG A 117 32.08 17.61 -30.25
N VAL A 118 31.50 16.60 -30.89
CA VAL A 118 30.08 16.48 -31.12
C VAL A 118 29.57 15.21 -30.44
N SER A 119 28.48 15.33 -29.69
CA SER A 119 27.74 14.23 -29.09
C SER A 119 26.37 14.11 -29.74
N GLY A 120 25.95 12.89 -30.07
CA GLY A 120 24.59 12.65 -30.52
C GLY A 120 24.39 11.23 -31.02
N ARG A 121 23.12 10.87 -31.24
CA ARG A 121 22.76 9.58 -31.80
C ARG A 121 23.18 9.52 -33.26
N LEU A 122 24.09 8.60 -33.59
CA LEU A 122 24.45 8.30 -34.97
C LEU A 122 23.34 7.44 -35.57
N ASP A 123 22.69 7.92 -36.62
CA ASP A 123 21.71 7.15 -37.38
C ASP A 123 22.21 6.98 -38.82
N GLU A 124 21.75 5.91 -39.48
CA GLU A 124 22.03 5.66 -40.90
C GLU A 124 20.76 5.97 -41.70
N TYR A 125 20.86 6.90 -42.65
CA TYR A 125 19.76 7.27 -43.54
C TYR A 125 20.17 7.03 -45.00
N GLY A 126 19.70 5.93 -45.57
CA GLY A 126 20.17 5.46 -46.88
C GLY A 126 21.60 4.93 -46.76
N GLN A 127 22.56 5.60 -47.41
CA GLN A 127 24.00 5.29 -47.30
C GLN A 127 24.78 6.40 -46.56
N GLU A 128 24.09 7.40 -46.03
CA GLU A 128 24.72 8.51 -45.31
C GLU A 128 24.54 8.33 -43.79
N LEU A 129 25.63 8.53 -43.05
CA LEU A 129 25.56 8.69 -41.60
C LEU A 129 25.03 10.08 -41.27
N GLN A 130 24.17 10.17 -40.25
CA GLN A 130 23.66 11.45 -39.77
C GLN A 130 23.55 11.50 -38.25
N ILE A 131 23.65 12.69 -37.68
CA ILE A 131 23.34 12.98 -36.28
C ILE A 131 22.29 14.07 -36.26
N VAL A 132 21.12 13.77 -35.69
CA VAL A 132 20.01 14.72 -35.60
C VAL A 132 20.12 15.48 -34.28
N HIS A 133 20.05 16.81 -34.34
CA HIS A 133 20.21 17.72 -33.19
C HIS A 133 21.43 17.39 -32.31
N PRO A 134 22.66 17.46 -32.86
CA PRO A 134 23.86 17.19 -32.10
C PRO A 134 24.10 18.22 -30.98
N ASP A 135 24.63 17.75 -29.87
CA ASP A 135 25.17 18.58 -28.78
C ASP A 135 26.66 18.82 -28.99
N ILE A 136 27.11 20.06 -28.77
CA ILE A 136 28.55 20.38 -28.77
C ILE A 136 29.10 20.18 -27.37
N VAL A 137 30.14 19.36 -27.27
CA VAL A 137 30.86 19.07 -26.02
C VAL A 137 32.06 20.03 -25.93
N GLU A 138 32.27 20.64 -24.78
CA GLU A 138 33.43 21.53 -24.58
C GLU A 138 34.74 20.71 -24.53
N GLN A 139 35.85 21.28 -24.99
CA GLN A 139 37.13 20.55 -25.11
C GLN A 139 37.68 20.06 -23.76
N ASP A 140 37.39 20.77 -22.67
CA ASP A 140 37.85 20.44 -21.32
C ASP A 140 36.84 19.58 -20.52
N GLU A 141 35.72 19.17 -21.13
CA GLU A 141 34.68 18.38 -20.44
C GLU A 141 35.14 16.90 -20.35
N GLU A 142 35.40 16.42 -19.14
CA GLU A 142 35.58 14.99 -18.86
C GLU A 142 34.28 14.23 -19.21
N LEU A 143 34.32 13.50 -20.32
CA LEU A 143 33.21 12.66 -20.73
C LEU A 143 33.11 11.44 -19.83
N ARG A 144 31.97 11.29 -19.18
CA ARG A 144 31.61 10.02 -18.57
C ARG A 144 31.10 9.08 -19.67
N GLU A 145 31.61 7.85 -19.69
CA GLU A 145 31.11 6.80 -20.59
C GLU A 145 29.61 6.54 -20.35
N ARG A 146 29.16 6.72 -19.10
CA ARG A 146 27.75 6.66 -18.71
C ARG A 146 27.32 7.95 -18.02
N GLU A 147 26.33 8.60 -18.60
CA GLU A 147 25.70 9.77 -17.98
C GLU A 147 24.38 9.38 -17.31
N PRO A 148 24.23 9.61 -15.99
CA PRO A 148 22.98 9.34 -15.30
C PRO A 148 21.86 10.29 -15.74
N ILE A 149 20.67 9.73 -15.92
CA ILE A 149 19.43 10.47 -16.16
C ILE A 149 18.66 10.56 -14.86
N TYR A 150 18.37 11.79 -14.43
CA TYR A 150 17.61 12.08 -13.24
C TYR A 150 16.20 12.59 -13.58
N PRO A 151 15.20 12.37 -12.71
CA PRO A 151 13.96 13.12 -12.77
C PRO A 151 14.22 14.64 -12.60
N LEU A 152 13.61 15.46 -13.46
CA LEU A 152 13.83 16.92 -13.51
C LEU A 152 12.53 17.69 -13.27
N SER A 153 12.66 18.93 -12.82
CA SER A 153 11.60 19.94 -12.79
C SER A 153 11.93 21.09 -13.74
N GLU A 154 10.91 21.85 -14.13
CA GLU A 154 11.09 23.03 -14.97
C GLU A 154 12.10 24.02 -14.35
N GLY A 155 13.09 24.44 -15.15
CA GLY A 155 14.20 25.28 -14.70
C GLY A 155 15.43 24.52 -14.19
N LEU A 156 15.42 23.18 -14.21
CA LEU A 156 16.55 22.33 -13.85
C LEU A 156 17.04 21.51 -15.05
N THR A 157 18.37 21.46 -15.25
CA THR A 157 19.00 20.64 -16.30
C THR A 157 19.66 19.39 -15.70
N SER A 158 19.75 18.29 -16.47
CA SER A 158 20.42 17.05 -16.02
C SER A 158 21.86 17.29 -15.55
N ARG A 159 22.66 18.04 -16.32
CA ARG A 159 24.05 18.41 -15.95
C ARG A 159 24.13 19.11 -14.60
N ARG A 160 23.23 20.07 -14.36
CA ARG A 160 23.18 20.82 -13.09
C ARG A 160 22.82 19.91 -11.92
N LEU A 161 21.83 19.04 -12.09
CA LEU A 161 21.42 18.11 -11.04
C LEU A 161 22.53 17.09 -10.73
N ALA A 162 23.18 16.52 -11.75
CA ALA A 162 24.34 15.64 -11.58
C ALA A 162 25.49 16.31 -10.80
N ALA A 163 25.76 17.60 -11.06
CA ALA A 163 26.76 18.37 -10.33
C ALA A 163 26.36 18.60 -8.86
N LEU A 164 25.08 18.85 -8.58
CA LEU A 164 24.57 18.97 -7.20
C LEU A 164 24.63 17.64 -6.46
N THR A 165 24.28 16.54 -7.12
CA THR A 165 24.36 15.19 -6.57
C THR A 165 25.81 14.82 -6.27
N THR A 166 26.76 15.11 -7.16
CA THR A 166 28.19 14.90 -6.88
C THR A 166 28.64 15.65 -5.62
N GLN A 167 28.19 16.90 -5.43
CA GLN A 167 28.46 17.67 -4.21
C GLN A 167 27.77 17.07 -2.97
N ALA A 168 26.56 16.53 -3.12
CA ALA A 168 25.83 15.89 -2.03
C ALA A 168 26.50 14.59 -1.57
N VAL A 169 26.93 13.74 -2.51
CA VAL A 169 27.70 12.51 -2.23
C VAL A 169 29.02 12.84 -1.56
N ALA A 170 29.75 13.87 -2.02
CA ALA A 170 31.01 14.28 -1.40
C ALA A 170 30.85 14.80 0.05
N ARG A 171 29.64 15.25 0.44
CA ARG A 171 29.31 15.65 1.81
C ARG A 171 28.83 14.48 2.67
N ALA A 172 28.54 13.33 2.09
CA ALA A 172 28.12 12.16 2.83
C ALA A 172 29.30 11.65 3.68
N PRO A 173 29.15 11.50 5.00
CA PRO A 173 30.20 10.96 5.85
C PRO A 173 30.43 9.47 5.55
N ASP A 174 31.55 8.94 6.00
CA ASP A 174 31.72 7.50 6.12
C ASP A 174 30.97 7.02 7.36
N LEU A 175 30.02 6.10 7.17
CA LEU A 175 29.15 5.60 8.24
C LEU A 175 29.55 4.20 8.62
N ALA A 176 29.55 3.92 9.92
CA ALA A 176 29.73 2.57 10.44
C ALA A 176 28.63 1.63 9.92
N GLU A 177 28.98 0.36 9.74
CA GLU A 177 28.06 -0.63 9.17
C GLU A 177 26.99 -1.08 10.18
N TRP A 178 25.73 -1.06 9.75
CA TRP A 178 24.57 -1.52 10.55
C TRP A 178 24.06 -2.90 10.14
N ILE A 179 24.38 -3.36 8.93
CA ILE A 179 23.98 -4.67 8.41
C ILE A 179 24.73 -5.78 9.15
N GLU A 180 24.06 -6.89 9.44
CA GLU A 180 24.76 -8.06 9.97
C GLU A 180 25.87 -8.54 9.00
N PRO A 181 27.10 -8.81 9.51
CA PRO A 181 28.25 -9.13 8.65
C PRO A 181 28.04 -10.30 7.68
N GLY A 182 27.39 -11.37 8.14
CA GLY A 182 27.05 -12.53 7.31
C GLY A 182 26.08 -12.20 6.18
N LEU A 183 25.03 -11.41 6.45
CA LEU A 183 24.08 -10.95 5.45
C LEU A 183 24.75 -10.05 4.41
N LYS A 184 25.55 -9.07 4.86
CA LYS A 184 26.30 -8.19 3.96
C LYS A 184 27.25 -8.97 3.05
N ALA A 185 27.99 -9.93 3.61
CA ALA A 185 28.91 -10.77 2.85
C ALA A 185 28.17 -11.67 1.84
N LYS A 186 27.06 -12.30 2.25
CA LYS A 186 26.24 -13.17 1.40
C LYS A 186 25.66 -12.43 0.19
N ARG A 187 25.28 -11.16 0.37
CA ARG A 187 24.71 -10.30 -0.69
C ARG A 187 25.78 -9.55 -1.48
N GLU A 188 27.05 -9.63 -1.04
CA GLU A 188 28.18 -8.92 -1.64
C GLU A 188 27.92 -7.41 -1.73
N TRP A 189 27.27 -6.84 -0.71
CA TRP A 189 26.91 -5.43 -0.71
C TRP A 189 28.11 -4.53 -0.38
N PRO A 190 28.33 -3.43 -1.16
CA PRO A 190 29.35 -2.43 -0.85
C PRO A 190 29.00 -1.65 0.42
N GLY A 191 29.91 -0.82 0.93
CA GLY A 191 29.61 0.08 2.05
C GLY A 191 28.55 1.14 1.71
N TRP A 192 27.93 1.79 2.70
CA TRP A 192 26.86 2.77 2.45
C TRP A 192 27.32 3.93 1.56
N HIS A 193 28.41 4.60 1.92
CA HIS A 193 28.96 5.72 1.14
C HIS A 193 29.39 5.27 -0.27
N GLU A 194 30.03 4.11 -0.37
CA GLU A 194 30.44 3.52 -1.64
C GLU A 194 29.24 3.23 -2.55
N SER A 195 28.15 2.68 -1.99
CA SER A 195 26.91 2.38 -2.72
C SER A 195 26.29 3.65 -3.30
N LEU A 196 26.27 4.72 -2.50
CA LEU A 196 25.80 6.03 -2.92
C LEU A 196 26.65 6.59 -4.07
N ALA A 197 27.98 6.52 -3.96
CA ALA A 197 28.86 6.97 -5.03
C ALA A 197 28.69 6.14 -6.32
N ARG A 198 28.59 4.81 -6.18
CA ARG A 198 28.46 3.87 -7.30
C ARG A 198 27.15 4.05 -8.05
N ILE A 199 26.00 4.20 -7.38
CA ILE A 199 24.71 4.33 -8.07
C ILE A 199 24.59 5.63 -8.88
N HIS A 200 25.26 6.69 -8.44
CA HIS A 200 25.32 7.96 -9.17
C HIS A 200 26.36 7.98 -10.29
N ALA A 201 27.37 7.11 -10.22
CA ALA A 201 28.35 6.92 -11.28
C ALA A 201 27.83 5.95 -12.36
N ASP A 202 27.24 4.83 -11.95
CA ASP A 202 26.66 3.80 -12.82
C ASP A 202 25.24 3.43 -12.34
N PRO A 203 24.20 3.99 -12.99
CA PRO A 203 22.81 3.67 -12.67
C PRO A 203 22.43 2.21 -12.91
N SER A 204 23.27 1.41 -13.58
CA SER A 204 23.04 -0.02 -13.77
C SER A 204 23.56 -0.89 -12.62
N ASP A 205 24.27 -0.32 -11.64
CA ASP A 205 24.79 -1.06 -10.48
C ASP A 205 23.66 -1.55 -9.57
N ALA A 206 23.22 -2.79 -9.83
CA ALA A 206 22.12 -3.42 -9.12
C ALA A 206 22.45 -3.64 -7.63
N LYS A 207 23.72 -3.90 -7.28
CA LYS A 207 24.13 -4.15 -5.89
C LYS A 207 24.09 -2.88 -5.05
N ALA A 208 24.56 -1.77 -5.61
CA ALA A 208 24.46 -0.46 -4.95
C ALA A 208 22.99 -0.05 -4.74
N ARG A 209 22.14 -0.28 -5.75
CA ARG A 209 20.69 -0.02 -5.64
C ARG A 209 20.01 -0.90 -4.60
N GLU A 210 20.25 -2.21 -4.63
CA GLU A 210 19.70 -3.17 -3.66
C GLU A 210 20.16 -2.85 -2.24
N ARG A 211 21.44 -2.49 -2.04
CA ARG A 211 22.00 -2.09 -0.75
C ARG A 211 21.31 -0.85 -0.17
N LEU A 212 21.14 0.21 -0.96
CA LEU A 212 20.46 1.43 -0.51
C LEU A 212 18.96 1.21 -0.23
N ALA A 213 18.30 0.38 -1.04
CA ALA A 213 16.93 -0.06 -0.81
C ALA A 213 16.83 -0.85 0.51
N TYR A 214 17.76 -1.79 0.74
CA TYR A 214 17.82 -2.56 1.97
C TYR A 214 17.98 -1.65 3.19
N ASP A 215 18.88 -0.67 3.15
CA ASP A 215 19.13 0.24 4.27
C ASP A 215 17.87 0.99 4.70
N GLU A 216 17.06 1.45 3.73
CA GLU A 216 15.79 2.11 4.00
C GLU A 216 14.75 1.16 4.62
N VAL A 217 14.68 -0.09 4.13
CA VAL A 217 13.79 -1.14 4.63
C VAL A 217 14.20 -1.59 6.03
N PHE A 218 15.49 -1.79 6.27
CA PHE A 218 16.05 -2.12 7.58
C PHE A 218 15.77 -1.04 8.60
N ALA A 219 15.99 0.24 8.27
CA ALA A 219 15.68 1.34 9.18
C ALA A 219 14.19 1.36 9.56
N ASN A 220 13.28 1.07 8.62
CA ASN A 220 11.86 0.94 8.93
C ASN A 220 11.58 -0.24 9.86
N GLN A 221 12.08 -1.44 9.54
CA GLN A 221 11.89 -2.65 10.35
C GLN A 221 12.47 -2.50 11.76
N LEU A 222 13.61 -1.84 11.90
CA LEU A 222 14.21 -1.53 13.18
C LEU A 222 13.34 -0.56 13.99
N ALA A 223 12.81 0.50 13.37
CA ALA A 223 11.89 1.42 14.04
C ALA A 223 10.66 0.69 14.59
N MET A 224 10.05 -0.20 13.79
CA MET A 224 8.90 -0.98 14.24
C MET A 224 9.26 -1.98 15.34
N THR A 225 10.43 -2.61 15.26
CA THR A 225 10.94 -3.52 16.30
C THR A 225 11.19 -2.78 17.62
N LEU A 226 11.69 -1.55 17.58
CA LEU A 226 11.85 -0.71 18.77
C LEU A 226 10.51 -0.31 19.39
N VAL A 227 9.50 0.04 18.55
CA VAL A 227 8.13 0.32 19.01
C VAL A 227 7.52 -0.91 19.68
N ARG A 228 7.73 -2.11 19.11
CA ARG A 228 7.34 -3.39 19.73
C ARG A 228 8.02 -3.60 21.07
N ALA A 229 9.34 -3.43 21.13
CA ALA A 229 10.11 -3.63 22.35
C ALA A 229 9.67 -2.66 23.46
N ASP A 230 9.42 -1.38 23.14
CA ASP A 230 8.87 -0.41 24.10
C ASP A 230 7.47 -0.82 24.59
N THR A 231 6.59 -1.22 23.67
CA THR A 231 5.24 -1.68 24.02
C THR A 231 5.30 -2.89 24.96
N ARG A 232 6.22 -3.84 24.71
CA ARG A 232 6.43 -5.01 25.58
C ARG A 232 6.99 -4.67 26.96
N LYS A 233 7.73 -3.56 27.12
CA LYS A 233 8.18 -3.08 28.43
C LYS A 233 7.03 -2.53 29.28
N ARG A 234 5.92 -2.11 28.66
CA ARG A 234 4.76 -1.61 29.40
C ARG A 234 4.13 -2.76 30.17
N ARG A 235 3.80 -2.49 31.44
CA ARG A 235 3.10 -3.46 32.30
C ARG A 235 1.60 -3.35 32.03
N GLY A 236 1.05 -4.35 31.36
CA GLY A 236 -0.37 -4.64 31.27
C GLY A 236 -0.80 -5.62 32.36
N ARG A 237 -1.98 -6.22 32.18
CA ARG A 237 -2.55 -7.22 33.07
C ARG A 237 -2.60 -8.57 32.35
N ALA A 238 -1.95 -9.59 32.91
CA ALA A 238 -2.13 -10.96 32.42
C ALA A 238 -3.57 -11.43 32.64
N LEU A 239 -4.17 -12.02 31.60
CA LEU A 239 -5.51 -12.60 31.61
C LEU A 239 -5.39 -14.12 31.52
N HIS A 240 -5.78 -14.80 32.60
CA HIS A 240 -5.85 -16.26 32.65
C HIS A 240 -7.31 -16.70 32.64
N GLY A 241 -7.77 -17.19 31.48
CA GLY A 241 -9.10 -17.77 31.37
C GLY A 241 -9.15 -19.18 31.98
N ASP A 242 -10.14 -19.44 32.82
CA ASP A 242 -10.35 -20.73 33.50
C ASP A 242 -11.08 -21.77 32.63
N ARG A 243 -11.40 -21.42 31.38
CA ARG A 243 -12.21 -22.21 30.42
C ARG A 243 -13.65 -22.48 30.85
N ARG A 244 -14.14 -21.86 31.93
CA ARG A 244 -15.51 -22.06 32.41
C ARG A 244 -16.55 -21.64 31.38
N LEU A 245 -16.36 -20.50 30.73
CA LEU A 245 -17.31 -19.98 29.73
C LEU A 245 -17.09 -20.64 28.38
N ARG A 246 -15.83 -20.77 27.95
CA ARG A 246 -15.46 -21.41 26.69
C ARG A 246 -15.84 -22.88 26.63
N GLY A 247 -15.76 -23.60 27.76
CA GLY A 247 -16.17 -25.01 27.87
C GLY A 247 -17.69 -25.21 27.84
N MET A 248 -18.47 -24.18 28.20
CA MET A 248 -19.94 -24.19 28.12
C MET A 248 -20.46 -23.80 26.72
N LEU A 249 -19.61 -23.23 25.86
CA LEU A 249 -20.00 -22.74 24.55
C LEU A 249 -20.41 -23.89 23.62
N LYS A 250 -21.65 -23.87 23.14
CA LYS A 250 -22.17 -24.87 22.20
C LYS A 250 -22.19 -24.31 20.79
N LEU A 251 -21.22 -24.75 19.98
CA LEU A 251 -21.17 -24.40 18.56
C LEU A 251 -21.83 -25.49 17.70
N PRO A 252 -22.51 -25.12 16.60
CA PRO A 252 -23.11 -26.09 15.69
C PRO A 252 -22.08 -26.80 14.78
N TYR A 253 -20.79 -26.48 14.92
CA TYR A 253 -19.68 -27.03 14.15
C TYR A 253 -18.40 -27.08 15.00
N THR A 254 -17.44 -27.89 14.58
CA THR A 254 -16.10 -27.94 15.17
C THR A 254 -15.25 -26.79 14.62
N LEU A 255 -14.39 -26.23 15.48
CA LEU A 255 -13.40 -25.25 15.06
C LEU A 255 -12.46 -25.86 14.01
N THR A 256 -12.04 -25.04 13.04
CA THR A 256 -10.97 -25.42 12.11
C THR A 256 -9.63 -25.52 12.83
N GLY A 257 -8.63 -26.12 12.18
CA GLY A 257 -7.26 -26.14 12.69
C GLY A 257 -6.74 -24.72 12.85
N ALA A 258 -6.95 -23.87 11.84
CA ALA A 258 -6.57 -22.46 11.86
C ALA A 258 -7.20 -21.68 13.02
N GLN A 259 -8.51 -21.81 13.22
CA GLN A 259 -9.20 -21.16 14.36
C GLN A 259 -8.65 -21.64 15.70
N SER A 260 -8.44 -22.95 15.87
CA SER A 260 -7.93 -23.51 17.13
C SER A 260 -6.49 -23.04 17.42
N ARG A 261 -5.61 -23.05 16.42
CA ARG A 261 -4.24 -22.51 16.54
C ARG A 261 -4.26 -21.04 16.94
N THR A 262 -5.04 -20.22 16.22
CA THR A 262 -5.11 -18.78 16.48
C THR A 262 -5.68 -18.45 17.86
N VAL A 263 -6.70 -19.18 18.33
CA VAL A 263 -7.21 -19.00 19.70
C VAL A 263 -6.12 -19.33 20.72
N GLY A 264 -5.32 -20.37 20.50
CA GLY A 264 -4.19 -20.71 21.36
C GLY A 264 -3.07 -19.66 21.35
N GLU A 265 -2.74 -19.09 20.19
CA GLU A 265 -1.80 -17.98 20.07
C GLU A 265 -2.28 -16.74 20.85
N ILE A 266 -3.56 -16.37 20.70
CA ILE A 266 -4.16 -15.26 21.43
C ILE A 266 -4.17 -15.55 22.94
N GLU A 267 -4.58 -16.75 23.36
CA GLU A 267 -4.57 -17.14 24.78
C GLU A 267 -3.16 -17.04 25.39
N GLY A 268 -2.14 -17.47 24.65
CA GLY A 268 -0.75 -17.36 25.06
C GLY A 268 -0.29 -15.91 25.26
N ASP A 269 -0.68 -15.00 24.36
CA ASP A 269 -0.35 -13.58 24.48
C ASP A 269 -1.15 -12.87 25.59
N LEU A 270 -2.45 -13.20 25.74
CA LEU A 270 -3.30 -12.67 26.81
C LEU A 270 -2.78 -13.06 28.19
N ALA A 271 -2.16 -14.23 28.33
CA ALA A 271 -1.55 -14.68 29.58
C ALA A 271 -0.25 -13.93 29.94
N GLN A 272 0.28 -13.07 29.06
CA GLN A 272 1.49 -12.29 29.34
C GLN A 272 1.15 -10.99 30.09
N THR A 273 2.14 -10.48 30.83
CA THR A 273 2.03 -9.17 31.49
C THR A 273 2.24 -8.00 30.54
N ALA A 274 2.76 -8.24 29.33
CA ALA A 274 2.84 -7.23 28.29
C ALA A 274 1.49 -7.13 27.55
N PRO A 275 0.98 -5.92 27.24
CA PRO A 275 -0.23 -5.78 26.43
C PRO A 275 -0.05 -6.44 25.06
N MET A 276 -0.99 -7.32 24.70
CA MET A 276 -1.02 -7.94 23.37
C MET A 276 -1.37 -6.88 22.33
N LEU A 277 -0.66 -6.90 21.21
CA LEU A 277 -0.99 -6.12 20.02
C LEU A 277 -0.97 -7.05 18.80
N ARG A 278 -2.13 -7.57 18.42
CA ARG A 278 -2.24 -8.63 17.41
C ARG A 278 -3.23 -8.29 16.30
N LEU A 279 -2.85 -8.58 15.07
CA LEU A 279 -3.68 -8.49 13.87
C LEU A 279 -4.14 -9.88 13.46
N LEU A 280 -5.45 -10.11 13.56
CA LEU A 280 -6.13 -11.29 13.06
C LEU A 280 -6.55 -11.08 11.61
N GLN A 281 -5.86 -11.78 10.72
CA GLN A 281 -6.17 -11.82 9.29
C GLN A 281 -6.95 -13.07 8.96
N GLY A 282 -7.91 -12.94 8.06
CA GLY A 282 -8.62 -14.09 7.53
C GLY A 282 -9.56 -13.66 6.42
N ASP A 283 -9.85 -14.58 5.51
CA ASP A 283 -10.79 -14.31 4.44
C ASP A 283 -12.21 -14.02 4.98
N VAL A 284 -13.05 -13.40 4.17
CA VAL A 284 -14.45 -13.10 4.50
C VAL A 284 -15.16 -14.38 4.89
N GLY A 285 -15.59 -14.47 6.15
CA GLY A 285 -16.27 -15.62 6.74
C GLY A 285 -15.37 -16.83 7.07
N SER A 286 -14.07 -16.61 7.28
CA SER A 286 -13.16 -17.60 7.91
C SER A 286 -13.42 -17.82 9.42
N GLY A 287 -14.40 -17.10 10.00
CA GLY A 287 -14.75 -17.18 11.41
C GLY A 287 -13.99 -16.23 12.34
N LYS A 288 -13.49 -15.09 11.83
CA LYS A 288 -12.82 -14.04 12.63
C LYS A 288 -13.62 -13.64 13.88
N THR A 289 -14.92 -13.39 13.73
CA THR A 289 -15.82 -13.01 14.84
C THR A 289 -15.87 -14.08 15.93
N LEU A 290 -15.77 -15.38 15.58
CA LEU A 290 -15.74 -16.46 16.56
C LEU A 290 -14.44 -16.46 17.36
N VAL A 291 -13.30 -16.26 16.68
CA VAL A 291 -11.99 -16.14 17.34
C VAL A 291 -11.98 -14.93 18.27
N ALA A 292 -12.52 -13.79 17.84
CA ALA A 292 -12.70 -12.61 18.70
C ALA A 292 -13.62 -12.90 19.89
N ALA A 293 -14.74 -13.61 19.69
CA ALA A 293 -15.62 -14.01 20.79
C ALA A 293 -14.89 -14.88 21.82
N MET A 294 -14.09 -15.85 21.38
CA MET A 294 -13.27 -16.68 22.26
C MET A 294 -12.25 -15.84 23.05
N ALA A 295 -11.60 -14.86 22.40
CA ALA A 295 -10.69 -13.94 23.07
C ALA A 295 -11.40 -13.08 24.14
N MET A 296 -12.60 -12.56 23.83
CA MET A 296 -13.42 -11.82 24.80
C MET A 296 -13.86 -12.70 25.96
N LEU A 297 -14.22 -13.96 25.72
CA LEU A 297 -14.52 -14.90 26.80
C LEU A 297 -13.33 -15.15 27.73
N ILE A 298 -12.09 -15.19 27.22
CA ILE A 298 -10.89 -15.32 28.07
C ILE A 298 -10.77 -14.12 29.02
N ALA A 299 -11.04 -12.91 28.55
CA ALA A 299 -11.02 -11.71 29.40
C ALA A 299 -12.10 -11.77 30.49
N VAL A 300 -13.31 -12.21 30.13
CA VAL A 300 -14.43 -12.37 31.09
C VAL A 300 -14.16 -13.49 32.09
N GLU A 301 -13.58 -14.62 31.66
CA GLU A 301 -13.11 -15.69 32.55
C GLU A 301 -12.07 -15.19 33.55
N ALA A 302 -11.23 -14.23 33.16
CA ALA A 302 -10.26 -13.57 34.03
C ALA A 302 -10.86 -12.45 34.90
N GLY A 303 -12.19 -12.29 34.90
CA GLY A 303 -12.93 -11.31 35.70
C GLY A 303 -12.85 -9.87 35.19
N ALA A 304 -12.55 -9.66 33.92
CA ALA A 304 -12.45 -8.35 33.28
C ALA A 304 -13.48 -8.18 32.16
N GLN A 305 -13.72 -6.93 31.75
CA GLN A 305 -14.61 -6.59 30.64
C GLN A 305 -13.85 -6.54 29.31
N ALA A 306 -14.58 -6.79 28.23
CA ALA A 306 -14.09 -6.65 26.87
C ALA A 306 -14.96 -5.69 26.03
N ALA A 307 -14.36 -5.11 25.00
CA ALA A 307 -15.06 -4.25 24.05
C ALA A 307 -14.82 -4.70 22.61
N MET A 308 -15.84 -4.59 21.75
CA MET A 308 -15.74 -4.81 20.31
C MET A 308 -16.17 -3.55 19.56
N LEU A 309 -15.25 -3.00 18.76
CA LEU A 309 -15.49 -1.82 17.94
C LEU A 309 -15.79 -2.21 16.49
N ALA A 310 -16.84 -1.62 15.96
CA ALA A 310 -17.23 -1.75 14.56
C ALA A 310 -17.24 -0.36 13.87
N PRO A 311 -16.93 -0.28 12.57
CA PRO A 311 -16.82 0.98 11.83
C PRO A 311 -18.17 1.67 11.62
N THR A 312 -19.27 0.93 11.63
CA THR A 312 -20.63 1.44 11.39
C THR A 312 -21.61 0.91 12.41
N GLU A 313 -22.71 1.63 12.59
CA GLU A 313 -23.78 1.23 13.52
C GLU A 313 -24.43 -0.10 13.12
N ILE A 314 -24.57 -0.34 11.81
CA ILE A 314 -25.11 -1.59 11.27
C ILE A 314 -24.22 -2.76 11.67
N LEU A 315 -22.91 -2.64 11.45
CA LEU A 315 -21.98 -3.72 11.77
C LEU A 315 -21.87 -3.94 13.28
N ALA A 316 -21.92 -2.87 14.09
CA ALA A 316 -21.98 -2.98 15.55
C ALA A 316 -23.21 -3.79 16.00
N ARG A 317 -24.40 -3.50 15.45
CA ARG A 317 -25.62 -4.24 15.79
C ARG A 317 -25.59 -5.67 15.28
N GLN A 318 -25.00 -5.91 14.11
CA GLN A 318 -24.82 -7.27 13.60
C GLN A 318 -23.90 -8.10 14.49
N HIS A 319 -22.76 -7.53 14.92
CA HIS A 319 -21.85 -8.19 15.86
C HIS A 319 -22.53 -8.45 17.20
N TYR A 320 -23.27 -7.47 17.73
CA TYR A 320 -24.08 -7.63 18.93
C TYR A 320 -25.05 -8.81 18.82
N GLU A 321 -25.87 -8.88 17.77
CA GLU A 321 -26.82 -9.98 17.55
C GLU A 321 -26.12 -11.33 17.36
N THR A 322 -24.98 -11.33 16.65
CA THR A 322 -24.19 -12.54 16.41
C THR A 322 -23.59 -13.07 17.72
N LEU A 323 -23.00 -12.20 18.54
CA LEU A 323 -22.45 -12.54 19.84
C LEU A 323 -23.54 -13.00 20.79
N ARG A 324 -24.67 -12.27 20.87
CA ARG A 324 -25.80 -12.65 21.72
C ARG A 324 -26.35 -14.04 21.39
N LYS A 325 -26.45 -14.39 20.10
CA LYS A 325 -26.86 -15.73 19.66
C LYS A 325 -25.80 -16.79 19.93
N THR A 326 -24.54 -16.49 19.63
CA THR A 326 -23.42 -17.44 19.78
C THR A 326 -23.16 -17.77 21.24
N LEU A 327 -23.27 -16.78 22.12
CA LEU A 327 -23.00 -16.87 23.55
C LEU A 327 -24.26 -17.18 24.38
N ALA A 328 -25.36 -17.56 23.71
CA ALA A 328 -26.62 -17.88 24.37
C ALA A 328 -26.45 -19.06 25.35
N GLY A 329 -26.94 -18.88 26.57
CA GLY A 329 -26.83 -19.89 27.64
C GLY A 329 -25.58 -19.77 28.50
N LEU A 330 -24.69 -18.81 28.22
CA LEU A 330 -23.61 -18.43 29.12
C LEU A 330 -24.09 -17.38 30.14
N PRO A 331 -23.57 -17.38 31.37
CA PRO A 331 -23.91 -16.39 32.39
C PRO A 331 -23.12 -15.09 32.17
N ILE A 332 -23.31 -14.46 31.01
CA ILE A 332 -22.66 -13.20 30.64
C ILE A 332 -23.66 -12.24 30.01
N GLU A 333 -23.42 -10.95 30.16
CA GLU A 333 -24.22 -9.90 29.55
C GLU A 333 -23.44 -9.20 28.43
N VAL A 334 -24.06 -9.15 27.25
CA VAL A 334 -23.53 -8.41 26.09
C VAL A 334 -24.37 -7.14 25.94
N GLY A 335 -23.71 -5.99 25.88
CA GLY A 335 -24.33 -4.69 25.65
C GLY A 335 -24.01 -4.12 24.27
N VAL A 336 -24.80 -3.13 23.82
CA VAL A 336 -24.53 -2.37 22.59
C VAL A 336 -24.60 -0.87 22.83
N LEU A 337 -23.65 -0.12 22.28
CA LEU A 337 -23.62 1.35 22.33
C LEU A 337 -23.28 1.97 20.97
N THR A 338 -24.26 2.60 20.36
CA THR A 338 -24.19 3.28 19.06
C THR A 338 -24.56 4.77 19.16
N GLY A 339 -24.39 5.53 18.07
CA GLY A 339 -24.76 6.94 18.03
C GLY A 339 -26.28 7.19 18.09
N ARG A 340 -27.09 6.16 17.81
CA ARG A 340 -28.56 6.19 17.90
C ARG A 340 -29.11 6.07 19.31
N ASP A 341 -28.36 5.48 20.22
CA ASP A 341 -28.86 5.22 21.56
C ASP A 341 -28.87 6.55 22.35
N LYS A 342 -30.07 7.02 22.72
CA LYS A 342 -30.32 8.33 23.34
C LYS A 342 -31.16 8.20 24.61
N GLY A 343 -31.04 9.21 25.48
CA GLY A 343 -31.83 9.33 26.70
C GLY A 343 -31.62 8.16 27.66
N ARG A 344 -32.72 7.69 28.24
CA ARG A 344 -32.71 6.72 29.35
C ARG A 344 -32.05 5.37 29.02
N VAL A 345 -32.17 4.89 27.77
CA VAL A 345 -31.54 3.64 27.34
C VAL A 345 -30.02 3.77 27.41
N ARG A 346 -29.48 4.87 26.90
CA ARG A 346 -28.05 5.16 26.92
C ARG A 346 -27.54 5.28 28.35
N GLU A 347 -28.23 6.02 29.20
CA GLU A 347 -27.85 6.20 30.61
C GLU A 347 -27.81 4.85 31.34
N ALA A 348 -28.82 4.00 31.16
CA ALA A 348 -28.85 2.66 31.74
C ALA A 348 -27.66 1.79 31.27
N THR A 349 -27.35 1.80 29.97
CA THR A 349 -26.19 1.06 29.43
C THR A 349 -24.87 1.57 30.02
N LEU A 350 -24.70 2.89 30.17
CA LEU A 350 -23.47 3.46 30.75
C LEU A 350 -23.33 3.11 32.24
N MET A 351 -24.42 3.13 33.00
CA MET A 351 -24.43 2.73 34.41
C MET A 351 -24.09 1.25 34.57
N ALA A 352 -24.72 0.37 33.78
CA ALA A 352 -24.47 -1.07 33.79
C ALA A 352 -23.02 -1.40 33.36
N LEU A 353 -22.45 -0.64 32.42
CA LEU A 353 -21.06 -0.80 32.01
C LEU A 353 -20.09 -0.42 33.13
N ALA A 354 -20.35 0.69 33.82
CA ALA A 354 -19.53 1.18 34.92
C ALA A 354 -19.66 0.32 36.20
N SER A 355 -20.82 -0.32 36.44
CA SER A 355 -21.01 -1.26 37.55
C SER A 355 -20.40 -2.64 37.29
N GLY A 356 -20.09 -2.94 36.02
CA GLY A 356 -19.60 -4.24 35.57
C GLY A 356 -20.69 -5.28 35.34
N GLU A 357 -21.94 -4.86 35.20
CA GLU A 357 -23.06 -5.73 34.79
C GLU A 357 -22.95 -6.14 33.33
N ILE A 358 -22.36 -5.30 32.46
CA ILE A 358 -22.07 -5.64 31.07
C ILE A 358 -20.65 -6.21 30.98
N ASP A 359 -20.51 -7.47 30.57
CA ASP A 359 -19.19 -8.12 30.40
C ASP A 359 -18.54 -7.75 29.08
N ILE A 360 -19.34 -7.68 28.01
CA ILE A 360 -18.88 -7.40 26.65
C ILE A 360 -19.69 -6.23 26.07
N LEU A 361 -19.01 -5.15 25.70
CA LEU A 361 -19.65 -4.01 25.02
C LEU A 361 -19.33 -4.01 23.52
N VAL A 362 -20.37 -4.05 22.68
CA VAL A 362 -20.22 -3.82 21.24
C VAL A 362 -20.59 -2.37 20.90
N GLY A 363 -19.80 -1.70 20.07
CA GLY A 363 -20.15 -0.33 19.73
C GLY A 363 -19.38 0.26 18.58
N THR A 364 -19.67 1.53 18.34
CA THR A 364 -19.01 2.33 17.30
C THR A 364 -18.04 3.32 17.96
N HIS A 365 -17.70 4.40 17.25
CA HIS A 365 -16.93 5.51 17.78
C HIS A 365 -17.54 6.14 19.06
N ALA A 366 -18.81 5.85 19.37
CA ALA A 366 -19.44 6.23 20.63
C ALA A 366 -18.68 5.72 21.88
N ILE A 367 -17.97 4.58 21.78
CA ILE A 367 -17.19 4.00 22.89
C ILE A 367 -16.04 4.93 23.34
N PHE A 368 -15.52 5.78 22.47
CA PHE A 368 -14.40 6.68 22.80
C PHE A 368 -14.82 7.90 23.62
N GLN A 369 -16.12 8.19 23.72
CA GLN A 369 -16.58 9.40 24.42
C GLN A 369 -16.21 9.34 25.91
N ASP A 370 -15.90 10.51 26.50
CA ASP A 370 -15.43 10.60 27.88
C ASP A 370 -16.41 10.00 28.89
N ALA A 371 -17.72 10.11 28.62
CA ALA A 371 -18.78 9.56 29.46
C ALA A 371 -18.83 8.03 29.52
N VAL A 372 -18.10 7.31 28.65
CA VAL A 372 -18.06 5.84 28.64
C VAL A 372 -16.96 5.35 29.59
N ALA A 373 -17.37 4.90 30.76
CA ALA A 373 -16.49 4.33 31.78
C ALA A 373 -16.75 2.83 31.94
N TYR A 374 -15.66 2.05 31.98
CA TYR A 374 -15.69 0.63 32.29
C TYR A 374 -15.31 0.44 33.76
N LYS A 375 -15.80 -0.62 34.39
CA LYS A 375 -15.27 -1.07 35.68
C LYS A 375 -13.85 -1.58 35.52
N ASP A 376 -13.59 -2.37 34.49
CA ASP A 376 -12.33 -3.08 34.30
C ASP A 376 -12.13 -3.56 32.85
N LEU A 377 -11.86 -2.64 31.93
CA LEU A 377 -11.60 -2.99 30.52
C LEU A 377 -10.20 -3.58 30.37
N ALA A 378 -10.11 -4.83 29.89
CA ALA A 378 -8.83 -5.51 29.69
C ALA A 378 -8.57 -6.02 28.26
N LEU A 379 -9.59 -6.14 27.41
CA LEU A 379 -9.42 -6.52 26.01
C LEU A 379 -10.29 -5.66 25.09
N VAL A 380 -9.69 -5.19 24.01
CA VAL A 380 -10.38 -4.48 22.94
C VAL A 380 -10.20 -5.21 21.62
N VAL A 381 -11.30 -5.51 20.96
CA VAL A 381 -11.35 -6.03 19.59
C VAL A 381 -11.74 -4.90 18.65
N VAL A 382 -10.98 -4.70 17.57
CA VAL A 382 -11.28 -3.70 16.54
C VAL A 382 -11.53 -4.40 15.21
N ASP A 383 -12.73 -4.29 14.66
CA ASP A 383 -13.04 -4.80 13.32
C ASP A 383 -12.81 -3.70 12.26
N GLU A 384 -12.18 -4.06 11.14
CA GLU A 384 -11.78 -3.15 10.06
C GLU A 384 -10.87 -2.00 10.53
N GLN A 385 -9.69 -2.37 11.06
CA GLN A 385 -8.71 -1.46 11.66
C GLN A 385 -8.39 -0.21 10.84
N HIS A 386 -8.39 -0.29 9.50
CA HIS A 386 -7.96 0.79 8.60
C HIS A 386 -8.79 2.09 8.74
N ARG A 387 -9.95 2.05 9.40
CA ARG A 387 -10.78 3.24 9.65
C ARG A 387 -10.49 3.96 10.97
N PHE A 388 -9.63 3.40 11.83
CA PHE A 388 -9.39 3.91 13.18
C PHE A 388 -7.98 4.49 13.33
N GLY A 389 -7.90 5.77 13.70
CA GLY A 389 -6.65 6.52 13.80
C GLY A 389 -5.84 6.22 15.07
N VAL A 390 -4.56 6.60 15.07
CA VAL A 390 -3.63 6.46 16.22
C VAL A 390 -4.17 7.11 17.50
N ALA A 391 -4.79 8.30 17.40
CA ALA A 391 -5.32 9.03 18.55
C ALA A 391 -6.44 8.26 19.29
N GLN A 392 -7.29 7.55 18.53
CA GLN A 392 -8.38 6.75 19.10
C GLN A 392 -7.86 5.55 19.88
N ARG A 393 -6.78 4.91 19.40
CA ARG A 393 -6.09 3.82 20.12
C ARG A 393 -5.58 4.29 21.49
N MET A 394 -5.02 5.48 21.56
CA MET A 394 -4.53 6.06 22.83
C MET A 394 -5.67 6.34 23.82
N THR A 395 -6.84 6.79 23.35
CA THR A 395 -8.01 7.01 24.21
C THR A 395 -8.54 5.71 24.83
N LEU A 396 -8.52 4.59 24.10
CA LEU A 396 -8.90 3.28 24.65
C LEU A 396 -7.89 2.78 25.68
N GLN A 397 -6.61 3.03 25.45
CA GLN A 397 -5.58 2.67 26.43
C GLN A 397 -5.79 3.36 27.78
N ALA A 398 -6.30 4.58 27.78
CA ALA A 398 -6.59 5.34 28.98
C ALA A 398 -7.90 4.94 29.70
N LYS A 399 -8.77 4.13 29.07
CA LYS A 399 -10.06 3.70 29.66
C LYS A 399 -9.97 2.44 30.52
N GLY A 400 -8.87 1.69 30.44
CA GLY A 400 -8.58 0.54 31.31
C GLY A 400 -7.77 0.95 32.54
N ILE A 401 -7.83 0.14 33.61
CA ILE A 401 -6.98 0.32 34.80
C ILE A 401 -5.50 0.16 34.43
N ALA A 402 -5.22 -0.78 33.54
CA ALA A 402 -3.95 -0.95 32.84
C ALA A 402 -4.21 -0.90 31.33
N PRO A 403 -3.18 -0.70 30.48
CA PRO A 403 -3.35 -0.75 29.04
C PRO A 403 -3.98 -2.09 28.62
N PRO A 404 -5.18 -2.08 28.00
CA PRO A 404 -5.86 -3.30 27.59
C PRO A 404 -5.12 -3.96 26.43
N HIS A 405 -5.28 -5.28 26.31
CA HIS A 405 -4.88 -6.04 25.14
C HIS A 405 -5.68 -5.57 23.92
N LEU A 406 -5.04 -5.54 22.74
CA LEU A 406 -5.65 -5.10 21.49
C LEU A 406 -5.58 -6.21 20.43
N LEU A 407 -6.75 -6.65 19.98
CA LEU A 407 -6.92 -7.57 18.86
C LEU A 407 -7.59 -6.82 17.71
N ALA A 408 -6.84 -6.54 16.65
CA ALA A 408 -7.42 -5.98 15.44
C ALA A 408 -7.80 -7.09 14.45
N MET A 409 -8.84 -6.88 13.66
CA MET A 409 -9.29 -7.79 12.62
C MET A 409 -9.38 -7.06 11.28
N THR A 410 -9.04 -7.77 10.21
CA THR A 410 -9.22 -7.29 8.83
C THR A 410 -9.92 -8.36 8.01
N ALA A 411 -10.93 -7.97 7.23
CA ALA A 411 -11.58 -8.87 6.30
C ALA A 411 -10.84 -8.98 4.97
N THR A 412 -10.09 -7.96 4.59
CA THR A 412 -9.15 -8.03 3.46
C THR A 412 -7.88 -8.72 3.90
N PRO A 413 -7.53 -9.86 3.28
CA PRO A 413 -6.20 -10.41 3.41
C PRO A 413 -5.19 -9.36 2.97
N ILE A 414 -4.23 -9.07 3.84
CA ILE A 414 -3.17 -8.12 3.57
C ILE A 414 -1.95 -8.95 3.15
N PRO A 415 -1.26 -8.60 2.05
CA PRO A 415 -0.04 -9.27 1.66
C PRO A 415 0.94 -9.34 2.83
N ARG A 416 1.73 -10.41 2.90
CA ARG A 416 2.68 -10.57 4.01
C ARG A 416 3.67 -9.39 4.04
N THR A 417 4.11 -8.98 2.87
CA THR A 417 5.00 -7.86 2.63
C THR A 417 4.40 -6.55 3.15
N LEU A 418 3.16 -6.24 2.80
CA LEU A 418 2.49 -5.04 3.29
C LEU A 418 2.25 -5.06 4.80
N THR A 419 1.91 -6.24 5.36
CA THR A 419 1.71 -6.41 6.79
C THR A 419 2.99 -6.12 7.58
N LEU A 420 4.13 -6.64 7.14
CA LEU A 420 5.42 -6.39 7.78
C LEU A 420 5.89 -4.94 7.62
N ALA A 421 5.52 -4.27 6.53
CA ALA A 421 5.92 -2.88 6.26
C ALA A 421 5.09 -1.85 7.03
N GLN A 422 3.76 -2.03 7.10
CA GLN A 422 2.80 -1.06 7.69
C GLN A 422 2.36 -1.44 9.10
N TYR A 423 2.25 -2.73 9.40
CA TYR A 423 1.79 -3.26 10.69
C TYR A 423 2.88 -4.09 11.36
N GLY A 424 4.14 -3.83 11.03
CA GLY A 424 5.31 -4.49 11.58
C GLY A 424 5.52 -4.22 13.07
N GLU A 425 4.61 -3.53 13.74
CA GLU A 425 4.49 -3.44 15.20
C GLU A 425 3.52 -4.47 15.80
N MET A 426 2.64 -5.10 15.02
CA MET A 426 1.61 -6.04 15.51
C MET A 426 1.97 -7.50 15.22
N ASP A 427 1.79 -8.42 16.17
CA ASP A 427 1.90 -9.86 15.89
C ASP A 427 0.73 -10.29 14.96
N VAL A 428 0.94 -11.25 14.06
CA VAL A 428 -0.06 -11.57 13.01
C VAL A 428 -0.52 -13.02 13.14
N SER A 429 -1.83 -13.22 13.29
CA SER A 429 -2.47 -14.54 13.16
C SER A 429 -3.22 -14.63 11.84
N ARG A 430 -3.15 -15.78 11.19
CA ARG A 430 -3.84 -16.04 9.91
C ARG A 430 -4.83 -17.18 10.04
N LEU A 431 -6.07 -16.92 9.62
CA LEU A 431 -7.09 -17.92 9.38
C LEU A 431 -7.04 -18.31 7.89
N ASP A 432 -6.22 -19.31 7.60
CA ASP A 432 -5.97 -19.87 6.26
C ASP A 432 -6.90 -21.04 5.89
N GLU A 433 -7.79 -21.45 6.81
CA GLU A 433 -8.79 -22.49 6.60
C GLU A 433 -10.21 -21.90 6.64
N MET A 434 -11.07 -22.39 5.73
CA MET A 434 -12.49 -22.03 5.72
C MET A 434 -13.30 -23.00 6.59
N PRO A 435 -14.35 -22.53 7.30
CA PRO A 435 -15.22 -23.41 8.08
C PRO A 435 -15.85 -24.52 7.24
N PRO A 436 -16.06 -25.72 7.82
CA PRO A 436 -16.69 -26.84 7.12
C PRO A 436 -18.11 -26.48 6.66
N GLY A 437 -18.48 -26.98 5.47
CA GLY A 437 -19.82 -26.77 4.87
C GLY A 437 -19.91 -25.61 3.88
N ARG A 438 -18.85 -24.79 3.74
CA ARG A 438 -18.84 -23.69 2.78
C ARG A 438 -18.38 -24.15 1.40
N GLN A 439 -19.16 -23.83 0.37
CA GLN A 439 -18.84 -24.16 -1.02
C GLN A 439 -18.04 -23.02 -1.68
N PRO A 440 -17.08 -23.33 -2.57
CA PRO A 440 -16.40 -22.32 -3.37
C PRO A 440 -17.38 -21.52 -4.23
N ILE A 441 -17.14 -20.22 -4.38
CA ILE A 441 -17.99 -19.36 -5.19
C ILE A 441 -17.62 -19.58 -6.66
N GLU A 442 -18.61 -19.91 -7.47
CA GLU A 442 -18.42 -20.06 -8.90
C GLU A 442 -18.30 -18.68 -9.55
N THR A 443 -17.11 -18.32 -9.99
CA THR A 443 -16.84 -17.01 -10.59
C THR A 443 -16.77 -17.14 -12.12
N ARG A 444 -17.55 -16.32 -12.84
CA ARG A 444 -17.54 -16.29 -14.32
C ARG A 444 -17.37 -14.87 -14.83
N VAL A 445 -16.56 -14.71 -15.88
CA VAL A 445 -16.37 -13.42 -16.58
C VAL A 445 -17.23 -13.41 -17.85
N ILE A 446 -18.04 -12.37 -18.03
CA ILE A 446 -19.05 -12.27 -19.09
C ILE A 446 -18.88 -10.92 -19.83
N SER A 447 -19.00 -10.91 -21.17
CA SER A 447 -19.04 -9.66 -21.95
C SER A 447 -20.32 -8.88 -21.63
N GLU A 448 -20.23 -7.57 -21.51
CA GLU A 448 -21.38 -6.70 -21.32
C GLU A 448 -22.44 -6.83 -22.44
N ASP A 449 -22.03 -7.22 -23.65
CA ASP A 449 -22.94 -7.51 -24.77
C ASP A 449 -23.97 -8.61 -24.47
N ARG A 450 -23.72 -9.43 -23.45
CA ARG A 450 -24.63 -10.49 -22.96
C ARG A 450 -25.44 -10.07 -21.73
N LEU A 451 -25.61 -8.77 -21.51
CA LEU A 451 -26.39 -8.24 -20.39
C LEU A 451 -27.80 -8.84 -20.33
N ASP A 452 -28.48 -8.98 -21.46
CA ASP A 452 -29.83 -9.57 -21.51
C ASP A 452 -29.84 -11.02 -21.01
N ASP A 453 -28.82 -11.81 -21.34
CA ASP A 453 -28.67 -13.18 -20.82
C ASP A 453 -28.50 -13.19 -19.29
N VAL A 454 -27.74 -12.22 -18.76
CA VAL A 454 -27.53 -12.06 -17.31
C VAL A 454 -28.83 -11.68 -16.62
N VAL A 455 -29.62 -10.75 -17.17
CA VAL A 455 -30.93 -10.37 -16.63
C VAL A 455 -31.92 -11.54 -16.73
N ASN A 456 -31.89 -12.33 -17.80
CA ASN A 456 -32.68 -13.56 -17.92
C ASN A 456 -32.28 -14.61 -16.87
N ALA A 457 -30.98 -14.77 -16.60
CA ALA A 457 -30.47 -15.65 -15.56
C ALA A 457 -30.89 -15.17 -14.16
N LEU A 458 -30.82 -13.86 -13.90
CA LEU A 458 -31.34 -13.24 -12.68
C LEU A 458 -32.84 -13.57 -12.51
N GLY A 459 -33.65 -13.44 -13.56
CA GLY A 459 -35.07 -13.78 -13.49
C GLY A 459 -35.35 -15.22 -13.06
N ARG A 460 -34.58 -16.19 -13.55
CA ARG A 460 -34.66 -17.60 -13.10
C ARG A 460 -34.27 -17.75 -11.63
N HIS A 461 -33.16 -17.12 -11.22
CA HIS A 461 -32.68 -17.12 -9.84
C HIS A 461 -33.73 -16.59 -8.85
N LEU A 462 -34.41 -15.50 -9.21
CA LEU A 462 -35.48 -14.90 -8.41
C LEU A 462 -36.75 -15.77 -8.38
N ALA A 463 -37.04 -16.50 -9.46
CA ALA A 463 -38.17 -17.43 -9.52
C ALA A 463 -37.96 -18.63 -8.57
N ASP A 464 -36.71 -19.05 -8.39
CA ASP A 464 -36.31 -20.10 -7.44
C ASP A 464 -36.24 -19.60 -5.98
N GLY A 465 -36.64 -18.35 -5.71
CA GLY A 465 -36.68 -17.75 -4.37
C GLY A 465 -35.33 -17.19 -3.88
N GLY A 466 -34.31 -17.17 -4.75
CA GLY A 466 -33.00 -16.62 -4.43
C GLY A 466 -32.98 -15.09 -4.35
N GLN A 467 -32.02 -14.55 -3.61
CA GLN A 467 -31.71 -13.12 -3.61
C GLN A 467 -30.41 -12.83 -4.35
N ALA A 468 -30.29 -11.62 -4.91
CA ALA A 468 -29.14 -11.22 -5.69
C ALA A 468 -28.64 -9.79 -5.39
N TYR A 469 -27.33 -9.62 -5.43
CA TYR A 469 -26.68 -8.31 -5.47
C TYR A 469 -26.39 -7.91 -6.91
N TRP A 470 -26.61 -6.63 -7.22
CA TRP A 470 -26.27 -6.04 -8.51
C TRP A 470 -25.45 -4.78 -8.31
N VAL A 471 -24.15 -4.83 -8.61
CA VAL A 471 -23.18 -3.79 -8.27
C VAL A 471 -22.82 -2.99 -9.51
N CYS A 472 -22.98 -1.67 -9.43
CA CYS A 472 -22.58 -0.70 -10.44
C CYS A 472 -21.29 0.01 -9.98
N PRO A 473 -20.32 0.25 -10.89
CA PRO A 473 -19.08 0.96 -10.56
C PRO A 473 -19.32 2.42 -10.16
N LEU A 474 -18.38 2.97 -9.40
CA LEU A 474 -18.17 4.41 -9.23
C LEU A 474 -16.89 4.81 -9.98
N VAL A 475 -16.91 5.91 -10.73
CA VAL A 475 -15.77 6.53 -11.38
C VAL A 475 -15.36 7.75 -10.55
N GLU A 476 -14.11 7.76 -10.07
CA GLU A 476 -13.59 8.81 -9.18
C GLU A 476 -13.69 10.23 -9.76
N GLU A 477 -13.78 10.38 -11.09
CA GLU A 477 -13.85 11.67 -11.77
C GLU A 477 -15.29 12.26 -11.86
N SER A 478 -16.37 11.50 -11.59
CA SER A 478 -17.74 12.03 -11.69
C SER A 478 -18.79 11.25 -10.88
N GLU A 479 -18.83 11.50 -9.56
CA GLU A 479 -19.87 10.94 -8.67
C GLU A 479 -21.31 11.18 -9.16
N LYS A 480 -21.56 12.25 -9.92
CA LYS A 480 -22.90 12.57 -10.47
C LYS A 480 -23.32 11.59 -11.57
N SER A 481 -22.38 11.12 -12.39
CA SER A 481 -22.67 10.20 -13.49
C SER A 481 -22.97 8.79 -12.99
N ASP A 482 -22.31 8.36 -11.92
CA ASP A 482 -22.40 6.98 -11.42
C ASP A 482 -23.69 6.71 -10.64
N LEU A 483 -24.19 7.73 -9.93
CA LEU A 483 -25.50 7.67 -9.30
C LEU A 483 -26.59 7.48 -10.34
N ALA A 484 -26.50 8.22 -11.44
CA ALA A 484 -27.44 8.10 -12.55
C ALA A 484 -27.39 6.69 -13.17
N ALA A 485 -26.20 6.07 -13.24
CA ALA A 485 -26.06 4.69 -13.73
C ALA A 485 -26.76 3.66 -12.82
N ALA A 486 -26.55 3.74 -11.50
CA ALA A 486 -27.19 2.84 -10.54
C ALA A 486 -28.72 3.05 -10.47
N GLU A 487 -29.18 4.30 -10.53
CA GLU A 487 -30.60 4.65 -10.59
C GLU A 487 -31.26 4.13 -11.88
N MET A 488 -30.62 4.36 -13.04
CA MET A 488 -31.10 3.87 -14.33
C MET A 488 -31.16 2.34 -14.37
N ARG A 489 -30.16 1.67 -13.82
CA ARG A 489 -30.16 0.20 -13.72
C ARG A 489 -31.27 -0.30 -12.81
N ALA A 490 -31.46 0.33 -11.65
CA ALA A 490 -32.55 -0.02 -10.75
C ALA A 490 -33.91 0.16 -11.42
N GLU A 491 -34.11 1.25 -12.16
CA GLU A 491 -35.36 1.49 -12.90
C GLU A 491 -35.59 0.44 -14.00
N THR A 492 -34.54 0.10 -14.75
CA THR A 492 -34.59 -0.96 -15.77
C THR A 492 -34.97 -2.32 -15.17
N LEU A 493 -34.37 -2.66 -14.02
CA LEU A 493 -34.67 -3.91 -13.34
C LEU A 493 -36.06 -3.88 -12.67
N ARG A 494 -36.52 -2.74 -12.15
CA ARG A 494 -37.89 -2.55 -11.64
C ARG A 494 -38.94 -2.71 -12.72
N ALA A 495 -38.70 -2.19 -13.92
CA ALA A 495 -39.60 -2.38 -15.05
C ALA A 495 -39.83 -3.87 -15.36
N ARG A 496 -38.86 -4.74 -15.05
CA ARG A 496 -38.93 -6.18 -15.28
C ARG A 496 -39.36 -7.01 -14.07
N PHE A 497 -38.93 -6.65 -12.86
CA PHE A 497 -39.09 -7.45 -11.64
C PHE A 497 -39.98 -6.79 -10.57
N GLY A 498 -40.48 -5.58 -10.83
CA GLY A 498 -41.35 -4.81 -9.95
C GLY A 498 -40.70 -4.41 -8.63
N ASP A 499 -41.51 -4.44 -7.57
CA ASP A 499 -41.14 -4.01 -6.21
C ASP A 499 -40.09 -4.90 -5.53
N LYS A 500 -39.65 -5.98 -6.20
CA LYS A 500 -38.56 -6.84 -5.71
C LYS A 500 -37.20 -6.17 -5.76
N VAL A 501 -37.06 -5.02 -6.44
CA VAL A 501 -35.78 -4.35 -6.68
C VAL A 501 -35.61 -3.12 -5.78
N ALA A 502 -34.62 -3.19 -4.91
CA ALA A 502 -34.17 -2.10 -4.06
C ALA A 502 -32.92 -1.42 -4.63
N LEU A 503 -32.70 -0.15 -4.25
CA LEU A 503 -31.53 0.64 -4.62
C LEU A 503 -30.84 1.18 -3.36
N VAL A 504 -29.50 1.05 -3.29
CA VAL A 504 -28.67 1.68 -2.26
C VAL A 504 -27.47 2.39 -2.88
N HIS A 505 -27.26 3.67 -2.54
CA HIS A 505 -26.11 4.43 -3.03
C HIS A 505 -25.56 5.40 -1.99
N GLY A 506 -24.35 5.92 -2.22
CA GLY A 506 -23.56 6.68 -1.24
C GLY A 506 -24.23 7.95 -0.69
N ARG A 507 -25.10 8.59 -1.48
CA ARG A 507 -25.77 9.86 -1.11
C ARG A 507 -27.07 9.68 -0.33
N MET A 508 -27.59 8.46 -0.21
CA MET A 508 -28.76 8.21 0.64
C MET A 508 -28.45 8.52 2.09
N LYS A 509 -29.45 9.04 2.83
CA LYS A 509 -29.28 9.29 4.25
C LYS A 509 -29.04 7.96 4.98
N PRO A 510 -28.23 7.92 6.05
CA PRO A 510 -27.96 6.69 6.79
C PRO A 510 -29.23 5.93 7.21
N ALA A 511 -30.27 6.64 7.66
CA ALA A 511 -31.53 6.01 8.05
C ALA A 511 -32.28 5.33 6.88
N GLU A 512 -32.19 5.90 5.67
CA GLU A 512 -32.82 5.35 4.46
C GLU A 512 -32.05 4.11 3.97
N LYS A 513 -30.71 4.17 3.97
CA LYS A 513 -29.86 3.00 3.66
C LYS A 513 -30.19 1.83 4.57
N ASP A 514 -30.27 2.09 5.87
CA ASP A 514 -30.56 1.06 6.86
C ASP A 514 -31.93 0.41 6.65
N ALA A 515 -32.95 1.20 6.32
CA ALA A 515 -34.29 0.69 6.04
C ALA A 515 -34.27 -0.26 4.84
N VAL A 516 -33.65 0.15 3.74
CA VAL A 516 -33.54 -0.67 2.52
C VAL A 516 -32.73 -1.95 2.78
N MET A 517 -31.61 -1.85 3.50
CA MET A 517 -30.80 -3.02 3.85
C MET A 517 -31.55 -3.99 4.77
N ALA A 518 -32.36 -3.49 5.70
CA ALA A 518 -33.20 -4.30 6.56
C ALA A 518 -34.32 -5.02 5.78
N GLU A 519 -34.90 -4.37 4.77
CA GLU A 519 -35.86 -5.00 3.87
C GLU A 519 -35.24 -6.11 3.03
N PHE A 520 -34.06 -5.87 2.48
CA PHE A 520 -33.33 -6.88 1.71
C PHE A 520 -32.90 -8.05 2.61
N SER A 521 -32.36 -7.80 3.80
CA SER A 521 -31.99 -8.85 4.75
C SER A 521 -33.20 -9.70 5.19
N ALA A 522 -34.38 -9.08 5.32
CA ALA A 522 -35.63 -9.77 5.66
C ALA A 522 -36.32 -10.44 4.45
N ALA A 523 -35.65 -10.53 3.30
CA ALA A 523 -36.18 -11.09 2.05
C ALA A 523 -37.47 -10.43 1.54
N ARG A 524 -37.74 -9.16 1.93
CA ARG A 524 -38.86 -8.38 1.37
C ARG A 524 -38.55 -7.88 -0.04
N THR A 525 -37.27 -7.63 -0.32
CA THR A 525 -36.75 -7.35 -1.67
C THR A 525 -35.78 -8.44 -2.07
N ALA A 526 -35.75 -8.77 -3.36
CA ALA A 526 -35.00 -9.91 -3.88
C ALA A 526 -33.75 -9.49 -4.67
N VAL A 527 -33.70 -8.25 -5.17
CA VAL A 527 -32.53 -7.68 -5.84
C VAL A 527 -32.13 -6.39 -5.13
N LEU A 528 -30.86 -6.30 -4.75
CA LEU A 528 -30.27 -5.05 -4.26
C LEU A 528 -29.31 -4.49 -5.31
N VAL A 529 -29.74 -3.42 -5.96
CA VAL A 529 -28.87 -2.61 -6.83
C VAL A 529 -28.09 -1.65 -5.96
N ALA A 530 -26.76 -1.62 -6.10
CA ALA A 530 -25.98 -0.63 -5.39
C ALA A 530 -24.68 -0.24 -6.08
N THR A 531 -24.11 0.86 -5.60
CA THR A 531 -22.72 1.21 -5.89
C THR A 531 -21.75 0.51 -4.93
N THR A 532 -20.46 0.86 -4.95
CA THR A 532 -19.40 0.26 -4.09
C THR A 532 -19.65 0.36 -2.58
N VAL A 533 -20.72 1.04 -2.16
CA VAL A 533 -21.11 1.24 -0.76
C VAL A 533 -21.52 -0.07 -0.05
N ILE A 534 -21.79 -1.16 -0.77
CA ILE A 534 -21.98 -2.50 -0.15
C ILE A 534 -20.65 -3.06 0.42
N GLU A 535 -19.50 -2.43 0.18
CA GLU A 535 -18.23 -2.82 0.83
C GLU A 535 -18.34 -2.91 2.36
N VAL A 536 -19.33 -2.28 3.01
CA VAL A 536 -19.51 -2.36 4.47
C VAL A 536 -20.79 -3.11 4.89
N GLY A 537 -20.62 -4.39 5.18
CA GLY A 537 -21.05 -4.94 6.47
C GLY A 537 -22.48 -5.46 6.63
N VAL A 538 -23.17 -5.93 5.59
CA VAL A 538 -24.40 -6.73 5.80
C VAL A 538 -24.20 -8.14 5.24
N ASP A 539 -24.48 -9.12 6.09
CA ASP A 539 -24.50 -10.55 5.76
C ASP A 539 -25.94 -10.95 5.43
N VAL A 540 -26.19 -11.41 4.20
CA VAL A 540 -27.49 -11.93 3.77
C VAL A 540 -27.30 -13.38 3.32
N PRO A 541 -27.55 -14.38 4.19
CA PRO A 541 -27.28 -15.78 3.88
C PRO A 541 -28.02 -16.32 2.64
N ASN A 542 -29.18 -15.76 2.32
CA ASN A 542 -30.00 -16.14 1.17
C ASN A 542 -29.55 -15.48 -0.15
N ALA A 543 -28.62 -14.52 -0.10
CA ALA A 543 -28.02 -13.91 -1.29
C ALA A 543 -26.94 -14.84 -1.87
N THR A 544 -27.28 -15.51 -2.96
CA THR A 544 -26.45 -16.54 -3.61
C THR A 544 -25.98 -16.12 -5.00
N LEU A 545 -26.45 -14.99 -5.53
CA LEU A 545 -25.99 -14.43 -6.80
C LEU A 545 -25.46 -13.01 -6.61
N ILE A 546 -24.30 -12.71 -7.18
CA ILE A 546 -23.80 -11.34 -7.32
C ILE A 546 -23.42 -11.07 -8.78
N VAL A 547 -23.88 -9.93 -9.29
CA VAL A 547 -23.53 -9.40 -10.62
C VAL A 547 -22.75 -8.10 -10.40
N ILE A 548 -21.57 -7.99 -11.01
CA ILE A 548 -20.72 -6.79 -10.95
C ILE A 548 -20.56 -6.25 -12.36
N GLU A 549 -21.15 -5.08 -12.63
CA GLU A 549 -20.99 -4.36 -13.90
C GLU A 549 -19.60 -3.73 -13.99
N HIS A 550 -19.04 -3.68 -15.20
CA HIS A 550 -17.70 -3.15 -15.50
C HIS A 550 -16.64 -3.56 -14.46
N ALA A 551 -16.58 -4.85 -14.14
CA ALA A 551 -15.65 -5.43 -13.17
C ALA A 551 -14.17 -5.11 -13.49
N ASP A 552 -13.87 -4.81 -14.76
CA ASP A 552 -12.55 -4.36 -15.23
C ASP A 552 -12.09 -3.01 -14.65
N ARG A 553 -13.00 -2.22 -14.09
CA ARG A 553 -12.72 -0.93 -13.42
C ARG A 553 -12.41 -1.06 -11.94
N PHE A 554 -12.66 -2.21 -11.33
CA PHE A 554 -12.44 -2.43 -9.90
C PHE A 554 -11.02 -2.94 -9.60
N GLY A 555 -10.52 -2.61 -8.41
CA GLY A 555 -9.34 -3.28 -7.85
C GLY A 555 -9.63 -4.72 -7.44
N LEU A 556 -8.62 -5.60 -7.40
CA LEU A 556 -8.82 -7.00 -7.03
C LEU A 556 -9.35 -7.16 -5.60
N ALA A 557 -8.83 -6.37 -4.65
CA ALA A 557 -9.31 -6.39 -3.27
C ALA A 557 -10.82 -6.06 -3.18
N GLN A 558 -11.29 -5.07 -3.96
CA GLN A 558 -12.70 -4.69 -3.99
C GLN A 558 -13.56 -5.80 -4.60
N LEU A 559 -13.13 -6.36 -5.74
CA LEU A 559 -13.82 -7.51 -6.36
C LEU A 559 -13.91 -8.69 -5.41
N HIS A 560 -12.86 -8.96 -4.63
CA HIS A 560 -12.85 -10.03 -3.63
C HIS A 560 -13.81 -9.76 -2.47
N GLN A 561 -13.84 -8.53 -1.93
CA GLN A 561 -14.81 -8.15 -0.91
C GLN A 561 -16.25 -8.27 -1.40
N LEU A 562 -16.53 -7.79 -2.63
CA LEU A 562 -17.86 -7.89 -3.25
C LEU A 562 -18.24 -9.36 -3.47
N ARG A 563 -17.33 -10.19 -4.01
CA ARG A 563 -17.53 -11.63 -4.15
C ARG A 563 -17.85 -12.28 -2.80
N GLY A 564 -17.18 -11.88 -1.71
CA GLY A 564 -17.44 -12.36 -0.36
C GLY A 564 -18.80 -11.96 0.26
N ARG A 565 -19.61 -11.16 -0.44
CA ARG A 565 -21.00 -10.86 -0.04
C ARG A 565 -21.95 -12.01 -0.30
N VAL A 566 -21.60 -12.94 -1.18
CA VAL A 566 -22.34 -14.19 -1.41
C VAL A 566 -21.58 -15.39 -0.83
N GLY A 567 -22.22 -16.56 -0.81
CA GLY A 567 -21.59 -17.79 -0.28
C GLY A 567 -21.57 -17.87 1.23
N ARG A 568 -22.57 -17.26 1.90
CA ARG A 568 -22.69 -17.25 3.37
C ARG A 568 -23.68 -18.29 3.91
N GLY A 569 -24.62 -18.73 3.08
CA GLY A 569 -25.47 -19.88 3.35
C GLY A 569 -24.90 -21.21 2.81
N THR A 570 -25.72 -22.24 2.84
CA THR A 570 -25.40 -23.58 2.28
C THR A 570 -25.62 -23.67 0.77
N GLY A 571 -26.28 -22.67 0.17
CA GLY A 571 -26.58 -22.63 -1.25
C GLY A 571 -25.34 -22.37 -2.12
N ARG A 572 -25.29 -23.02 -3.29
CA ARG A 572 -24.26 -22.76 -4.31
C ARG A 572 -24.33 -21.29 -4.72
N SER A 573 -23.21 -20.59 -4.59
CA SER A 573 -23.13 -19.15 -4.87
C SER A 573 -22.37 -18.85 -6.14
N ILE A 574 -22.84 -17.87 -6.90
CA ILE A 574 -22.34 -17.49 -8.21
C ILE A 574 -21.95 -16.01 -8.22
N CYS A 575 -20.77 -15.72 -8.74
CA CYS A 575 -20.27 -14.36 -8.97
C CYS A 575 -20.09 -14.13 -10.48
N LEU A 576 -20.83 -13.19 -11.03
CA LEU A 576 -20.77 -12.79 -12.44
C LEU A 576 -20.04 -11.46 -12.56
N LEU A 577 -18.85 -11.50 -13.17
CA LEU A 577 -18.02 -10.33 -13.46
C LEU A 577 -18.28 -9.88 -14.90
N MET A 578 -18.99 -8.78 -15.10
CA MET A 578 -19.22 -8.24 -16.44
C MET A 578 -18.06 -7.35 -16.84
N ARG A 579 -17.55 -7.53 -18.07
CA ARG A 579 -16.42 -6.76 -18.60
C ARG A 579 -16.83 -5.95 -19.82
N GLY A 580 -16.20 -4.79 -19.98
CA GLY A 580 -16.26 -4.02 -21.23
C GLY A 580 -15.63 -4.75 -22.42
N SER A 581 -15.78 -4.13 -23.61
CA SER A 581 -15.22 -4.62 -24.88
C SER A 581 -13.71 -4.39 -24.99
N SER A 582 -13.19 -3.29 -24.44
CA SER A 582 -11.76 -2.95 -24.44
C SER A 582 -11.13 -3.21 -23.07
N LEU A 583 -10.26 -4.22 -22.98
CA LEU A 583 -9.51 -4.53 -21.76
C LEU A 583 -8.02 -4.25 -21.95
N SER A 584 -7.42 -3.57 -20.97
CA SER A 584 -5.96 -3.55 -20.81
C SER A 584 -5.43 -4.93 -20.43
N GLU A 585 -4.13 -5.15 -20.62
CA GLU A 585 -3.46 -6.37 -20.18
C GLU A 585 -3.58 -6.58 -18.67
N THR A 586 -3.47 -5.50 -17.88
CA THR A 586 -3.61 -5.54 -16.42
C THR A 586 -5.03 -5.90 -15.97
N SER A 587 -6.07 -5.30 -16.57
CA SER A 587 -7.47 -5.63 -16.23
C SER A 587 -7.82 -7.07 -16.63
N ARG A 588 -7.25 -7.57 -17.75
CA ARG A 588 -7.40 -8.98 -18.15
C ARG A 588 -6.78 -9.92 -17.14
N ALA A 589 -5.55 -9.64 -16.68
CA ALA A 589 -4.87 -10.45 -15.68
C ALA A 589 -5.64 -10.48 -14.34
N ARG A 590 -6.15 -9.33 -13.89
CA ARG A 590 -6.98 -9.23 -12.67
C ARG A 590 -8.24 -10.09 -12.75
N LEU A 591 -9.03 -9.96 -13.83
CA LEU A 591 -10.26 -10.75 -13.98
C LEU A 591 -9.99 -12.25 -14.12
N ALA A 592 -8.86 -12.64 -14.76
CA ALA A 592 -8.44 -14.03 -14.84
C ALA A 592 -8.13 -14.60 -13.45
N LEU A 593 -7.36 -13.86 -12.63
CA LEU A 593 -7.03 -14.26 -11.26
C LEU A 593 -8.29 -14.47 -10.40
N MET A 594 -9.26 -13.54 -10.46
CA MET A 594 -10.53 -13.66 -9.72
C MET A 594 -11.32 -14.92 -10.09
N ARG A 595 -11.17 -15.42 -11.32
CA ARG A 595 -11.79 -16.67 -11.78
C ARG A 595 -11.03 -17.91 -11.31
N GLU A 596 -9.71 -17.84 -11.24
CA GLU A 596 -8.83 -18.98 -10.95
C GLU A 596 -8.74 -19.34 -9.47
N THR A 597 -8.88 -18.37 -8.57
CA THR A 597 -8.72 -18.61 -7.13
C THR A 597 -9.82 -17.98 -6.30
N ASN A 598 -10.23 -18.70 -5.24
CA ASN A 598 -11.07 -18.17 -4.17
C ASN A 598 -10.25 -17.69 -2.96
N ASP A 599 -8.95 -18.02 -2.91
CA ASP A 599 -8.06 -17.65 -1.82
C ASP A 599 -7.74 -16.15 -1.86
N GLY A 600 -8.30 -15.41 -0.90
CA GLY A 600 -8.08 -13.99 -0.77
C GLY A 600 -6.63 -13.58 -0.46
N PHE A 601 -5.81 -14.42 0.18
CA PHE A 601 -4.40 -14.11 0.42
C PHE A 601 -3.61 -14.11 -0.90
N ARG A 602 -3.83 -15.12 -1.74
CA ARG A 602 -3.25 -15.17 -3.08
C ARG A 602 -3.69 -13.99 -3.94
N ILE A 603 -4.96 -13.59 -3.84
CA ILE A 603 -5.48 -12.42 -4.56
C ILE A 603 -4.79 -11.15 -4.11
N ALA A 604 -4.59 -10.96 -2.80
CA ALA A 604 -3.94 -9.78 -2.26
C ALA A 604 -2.47 -9.66 -2.70
N GLU A 605 -1.72 -10.78 -2.64
CA GLU A 605 -0.29 -10.79 -3.04
C GLU A 605 -0.13 -10.45 -4.54
N GLU A 606 -1.03 -10.96 -5.38
CA GLU A 606 -1.00 -10.69 -6.82
C GLU A 606 -1.57 -9.30 -7.15
N ASP A 607 -2.54 -8.77 -6.39
CA ASP A 607 -2.98 -7.36 -6.52
C ASP A 607 -1.81 -6.41 -6.25
N LEU A 608 -1.00 -6.71 -5.23
CA LEU A 608 0.22 -5.97 -4.94
C LEU A 608 1.17 -5.94 -6.13
N ARG A 609 1.37 -7.11 -6.75
CA ARG A 609 2.24 -7.29 -7.90
C ARG A 609 1.71 -6.56 -9.14
N LEU A 610 0.41 -6.68 -9.42
CA LEU A 610 -0.23 -6.16 -10.64
C LEU A 610 -0.48 -4.66 -10.63
N ARG A 611 -0.72 -4.05 -9.46
CA ARG A 611 -0.85 -2.58 -9.36
C ARG A 611 0.47 -1.87 -9.59
N GLY A 612 1.57 -2.57 -9.36
CA GLY A 612 2.87 -1.93 -9.32
C GLY A 612 2.98 -0.98 -8.12
N ALA A 613 4.23 -0.71 -7.82
CA ALA A 613 4.73 -0.03 -6.65
C ALA A 613 4.09 1.30 -6.16
N GLY A 614 3.52 2.09 -7.08
CA GLY A 614 3.29 3.52 -6.85
C GLY A 614 2.19 3.86 -5.83
N GLU A 615 1.27 2.93 -5.58
CA GLU A 615 0.12 3.13 -4.68
C GLU A 615 0.26 2.50 -3.28
N LEU A 616 1.32 1.71 -3.03
CA LEU A 616 1.50 0.94 -1.78
C LEU A 616 1.40 1.75 -0.50
N LEU A 617 1.72 3.03 -0.59
CA LEU A 617 1.88 3.92 0.55
C LEU A 617 0.92 5.09 0.51
N GLY A 618 -0.14 5.01 -0.31
CA GLY A 618 -1.28 5.93 -0.31
C GLY A 618 -0.86 7.38 -0.10
N THR A 619 -0.55 8.08 -1.18
CA THR A 619 -0.33 9.52 -1.12
C THR A 619 -1.47 10.19 -0.35
N LYS A 620 -1.12 10.73 0.85
CA LYS A 620 -1.87 11.71 1.67
C LYS A 620 -2.89 11.25 2.73
N GLN A 621 -3.00 9.97 3.12
CA GLN A 621 -3.81 9.63 4.30
C GLN A 621 -2.95 9.03 5.41
N SER A 622 -2.95 9.71 6.56
CA SER A 622 -2.32 9.38 7.84
C SER A 622 -0.79 9.28 7.88
N GLY A 623 -0.08 10.42 7.88
CA GLY A 623 1.16 10.66 8.65
C GLY A 623 2.38 9.72 8.49
N GLU A 624 2.33 8.70 7.63
CA GLU A 624 3.38 7.70 7.43
C GLU A 624 4.28 8.10 6.25
N MET A 625 5.60 7.93 6.43
CA MET A 625 6.59 8.37 5.44
C MET A 625 6.76 7.34 4.31
N ALA A 626 6.62 7.82 3.07
CA ALA A 626 6.83 7.02 1.87
C ALA A 626 8.30 6.56 1.74
N PHE A 627 8.50 5.32 1.34
CA PHE A 627 9.80 4.80 0.92
C PHE A 627 10.23 5.49 -0.38
N ARG A 628 11.50 5.91 -0.44
CA ARG A 628 12.08 6.70 -1.53
C ARG A 628 13.05 5.90 -2.39
N LEU A 629 13.75 4.93 -1.80
CA LEU A 629 14.82 4.17 -2.43
C LEU A 629 14.36 2.74 -2.77
N ALA A 630 13.67 2.10 -1.84
CA ALA A 630 13.19 0.75 -2.03
C ALA A 630 11.99 0.73 -2.98
N THR A 631 12.19 0.15 -4.16
CA THR A 631 11.04 -0.22 -4.98
C THR A 631 10.29 -1.38 -4.31
N PRO A 632 9.00 -1.51 -4.53
CA PRO A 632 8.16 -2.57 -4.01
C PRO A 632 8.54 -4.00 -4.37
N ASP A 633 9.04 -4.22 -5.58
CA ASP A 633 9.63 -5.52 -5.94
C ASP A 633 10.85 -5.80 -5.04
N MET A 634 11.70 -4.78 -4.83
CA MET A 634 12.81 -4.89 -3.88
C MET A 634 12.34 -5.07 -2.44
N MET A 635 11.24 -4.42 -2.02
CA MET A 635 10.70 -4.63 -0.68
C MET A 635 10.23 -6.08 -0.51
N ALA A 636 9.54 -6.65 -1.49
CA ALA A 636 9.09 -8.04 -1.41
C ALA A 636 10.26 -9.00 -1.13
N ASP A 637 11.41 -8.75 -1.78
CA ASP A 637 12.62 -9.56 -1.62
C ASP A 637 13.41 -9.25 -0.33
N LEU A 638 13.47 -7.98 0.08
CA LEU A 638 14.36 -7.51 1.16
C LEU A 638 13.69 -7.45 2.53
N LEU A 639 12.37 -7.36 2.60
CA LEU A 639 11.66 -7.08 3.85
C LEU A 639 11.84 -8.17 4.89
N GLN A 640 11.81 -9.45 4.48
CA GLN A 640 11.97 -10.56 5.40
C GLN A 640 13.40 -10.59 5.98
N CYS A 641 14.44 -10.42 5.15
CA CYS A 641 15.81 -10.41 5.67
C CYS A 641 16.11 -9.17 6.51
N ALA A 642 15.55 -8.01 6.16
CA ALA A 642 15.64 -6.80 6.98
C ALA A 642 14.92 -6.96 8.33
N HIS A 643 13.76 -7.62 8.34
CA HIS A 643 13.01 -7.93 9.56
C HIS A 643 13.80 -8.87 10.48
N ASP A 644 14.31 -9.97 9.94
CA ASP A 644 15.10 -10.93 10.69
C ASP A 644 16.38 -10.29 11.24
N ASP A 645 16.99 -9.40 10.46
CA ASP A 645 18.20 -8.69 10.88
C ASP A 645 17.94 -7.65 12.00
N ALA A 646 16.83 -6.90 11.88
CA ALA A 646 16.41 -5.97 12.93
C ALA A 646 16.10 -6.70 14.25
N ARG A 647 15.43 -7.86 14.18
CA ARG A 647 15.18 -8.71 15.36
C ARG A 647 16.46 -9.23 15.96
N LEU A 648 17.41 -9.68 15.12
CA LEU A 648 18.71 -10.15 15.58
C LEU A 648 19.45 -9.08 16.40
N LEU A 649 19.44 -7.84 15.89
CA LEU A 649 20.06 -6.71 16.57
C LEU A 649 19.43 -6.44 17.95
N ILE A 650 18.09 -6.45 18.04
CA ILE A 650 17.37 -6.13 19.27
C ILE A 650 17.37 -7.28 20.27
N ASP A 651 17.07 -8.49 19.84
CA ASP A 651 16.85 -9.64 20.72
C ASP A 651 18.16 -10.31 21.16
N ARG A 652 19.19 -10.32 20.30
CA ARG A 652 20.44 -11.07 20.53
C ARG A 652 21.65 -10.18 20.74
N ASP A 653 21.81 -9.13 19.95
CA ASP A 653 23.04 -8.31 19.93
C ASP A 653 23.01 -7.18 21.00
N GLY A 654 22.09 -7.24 21.97
CA GLY A 654 22.02 -6.30 23.09
C GLY A 654 21.39 -4.94 22.73
N GLY A 655 20.68 -4.84 21.60
CA GLY A 655 19.97 -3.64 21.21
C GLY A 655 20.87 -2.55 20.61
N LEU A 656 20.65 -1.30 21.02
CA LEU A 656 21.28 -0.13 20.40
C LEU A 656 22.59 0.34 21.06
N GLU A 657 23.06 -0.37 22.08
CA GLU A 657 24.23 0.06 22.87
C GLU A 657 25.57 -0.30 22.19
N GLY A 658 25.65 -1.49 21.58
CA GLY A 658 26.85 -1.98 20.93
C GLY A 658 27.23 -1.21 19.66
N PRO A 659 28.43 -1.44 19.08
CA PRO A 659 28.92 -0.70 17.91
C PRO A 659 27.95 -0.74 16.71
N ARG A 660 27.42 -1.93 16.41
CA ARG A 660 26.39 -2.14 15.38
C ARG A 660 25.07 -1.43 15.72
N GLY A 661 24.69 -1.43 17.00
CA GLY A 661 23.51 -0.73 17.50
C GLY A 661 23.61 0.79 17.33
N GLN A 662 24.78 1.38 17.56
CA GLN A 662 25.04 2.80 17.33
C GLN A 662 25.01 3.16 15.83
N ALA A 663 25.55 2.30 14.97
CA ALA A 663 25.42 2.42 13.52
C ALA A 663 23.94 2.37 13.08
N ALA A 664 23.18 1.41 13.60
CA ALA A 664 21.76 1.26 13.31
C ALA A 664 20.91 2.43 13.84
N ARG A 665 21.28 3.00 15.00
CA ARG A 665 20.71 4.26 15.51
C ARG A 665 20.95 5.40 14.52
N THR A 666 22.12 5.47 13.91
CA THR A 666 22.43 6.46 12.89
C THR A 666 21.56 6.27 11.64
N ALA A 667 21.32 5.02 11.21
CA ALA A 667 20.41 4.72 10.12
C ALA A 667 18.97 5.21 10.38
N LEU A 668 18.44 5.04 11.61
CA LEU A 668 17.10 5.54 11.97
C LEU A 668 16.97 7.06 11.78
N TYR A 669 18.01 7.82 12.11
CA TYR A 669 18.02 9.27 11.89
C TYR A 669 18.23 9.63 10.42
N LEU A 670 19.06 8.88 9.69
CA LEU A 670 19.32 9.10 8.26
C LEU A 670 18.06 8.96 7.41
N PHE A 671 17.21 7.98 7.73
CA PHE A 671 15.97 7.70 7.01
C PHE A 671 14.72 8.35 7.66
N ASP A 672 14.89 9.34 8.54
CA ASP A 672 13.82 10.08 9.22
C ASP A 672 12.72 9.17 9.81
N ARG A 673 13.09 8.05 10.44
CA ARG A 673 12.12 7.11 11.03
C ARG A 673 11.62 7.61 12.39
N ASP A 674 10.71 8.59 12.33
CA ASP A 674 10.20 9.38 13.45
C ASP A 674 9.73 8.55 14.65
N ALA A 675 9.01 7.45 14.44
CA ALA A 675 8.54 6.59 15.52
C ALA A 675 9.70 5.96 16.32
N GLY A 676 10.74 5.47 15.63
CA GLY A 676 11.96 4.97 16.28
C GLY A 676 12.78 6.09 16.92
N VAL A 677 12.85 7.26 16.26
CA VAL A 677 13.54 8.44 16.77
C VAL A 677 12.87 9.02 18.02
N ALA A 678 11.54 9.00 18.11
CA ALA A 678 10.79 9.44 19.29
C ALA A 678 11.13 8.57 20.51
N LEU A 679 11.18 7.25 20.34
CA LEU A 679 11.56 6.32 21.40
C LEU A 679 12.99 6.52 21.88
N LEU A 680 13.91 6.83 20.95
CA LEU A 680 15.30 7.20 21.25
C LEU A 680 15.46 8.55 21.97
N ARG A 681 14.40 9.36 22.03
CA ARG A 681 14.38 10.65 22.75
C ARG A 681 13.65 10.56 24.08
N SER A 682 12.76 9.56 24.26
CA SER A 682 12.01 9.34 25.49
C SER A 682 12.71 8.44 26.50
N GLY A 683 13.68 7.63 26.06
CA GLY A 683 14.64 6.92 26.91
C GLY A 683 15.97 7.66 26.93
#